data_AF-A0A0D1Z6M1-F1
#
_entry.id   AF-A0A0D1Z6M1-F1
#
_cell.length_a   1.000
_cell.length_b   1.000
_cell.length_c   1.000
_cell.angle_alpha   90.00
_cell.angle_beta   90.00
_cell.angle_gamma   90.00
#
_symmetry.space_group_name_H-M   'P 1'
#
loop_
_entity.id
_entity.type
_entity.pdbx_description
1 polymer ?
#
loop_
_entity_poly.entity_id
_entity_poly.type
_entity_poly.pdbx_seq_one_letter_code
_entity_poly.pdbx_strand_id
1 'polypeptide(L)'
;MVTDNQTRNNRTAYHSWSVTIMATRRPRTSCNPCRLARIGCDAALQRPSRCSNCIRRGRLCDVASQSESIASDPRNRQSVQVQIRAQSDFRTRTPSNGHYPDERDTTSQLLETMTPPDFDDFMPLTPISSGIEGSACHRLQANMLNDMLWSIYFYIFEMRYAIWLGDSCCPYLEMTPKPRAAISRLVIEMDAYENAHEPNSLPYRYQAPHHQERDKHNNAESNLLLDDALRYAIYAYSIRWLHTRSGHGTSVSSNIKENQQNEQDIRNYVWRRAKRAVMPALTKPSYRSILALLLLTIAEVPAQTDDIGFAQLCNHALFGHLNTLRSPVKWRMSQQVSAASFPQSMPEQYKGNVLQGCTQQYSEEHQHNRDVVFWLCVVSSCSRTLVQQLPSVILPARSANHKVWQFIRQRTVIFDQSFKTLQGSQSPLPGDVAEVVLQHATACKTMYLSVINQLCDSLFYHNVWSVKDDAQDVVDESRRFHQVFDHLLFMCARDYTLLKEEAQLNYLLLIAHYNLGTLILADIVESLDSSPEELKEPCLSRLYACQAITNTLSLVINNDRYSNGGSTSKSKLLLDPAPDLMAEVLLRTCNAIFSMLGAAEILPLVAQTMLSVVFNALHVLSEVSNKASYVLSLCGNLSTARGLKVMYDYGSSASSDIQPAHDFVASNDYSIDILHDFLHLMQIQASLDPSQFESMIRKGESTHMHAKDNPVM
;
A
#
# COMPACT_ATOMS: atom_id res chain seq x y z
N MET A 1 -52.39 -7.04 23.32
CA MET A 1 -53.61 -7.33 22.54
C MET A 1 -53.21 -7.26 21.07
N VAL A 2 -52.94 -8.39 20.41
CA VAL A 2 -53.95 -9.25 19.73
C VAL A 2 -54.57 -8.43 18.58
N THR A 3 -54.47 -8.73 17.27
CA THR A 3 -54.08 -9.93 16.51
C THR A 3 -54.04 -9.55 15.01
N ASP A 4 -53.14 -10.20 14.27
CA ASP A 4 -53.28 -10.90 12.98
C ASP A 4 -54.37 -10.58 11.93
N ASN A 5 -53.92 -10.90 10.69
CA ASN A 5 -54.61 -11.54 9.56
C ASN A 5 -55.25 -10.66 8.47
N GLN A 6 -54.68 -10.72 7.24
CA GLN A 6 -55.16 -11.69 6.25
C GLN A 6 -54.30 -11.76 4.97
N THR A 7 -53.89 -12.97 4.67
CA THR A 7 -53.42 -13.49 3.37
C THR A 7 -54.62 -13.79 2.46
N ARG A 8 -54.49 -13.61 1.12
CA ARG A 8 -54.61 -14.70 0.12
C ARG A 8 -54.86 -14.26 -1.36
N ASN A 9 -54.14 -14.98 -2.22
CA ASN A 9 -54.56 -15.65 -3.46
C ASN A 9 -54.41 -14.99 -4.86
N ASN A 10 -53.41 -15.52 -5.58
CA ASN A 10 -53.49 -16.32 -6.82
C ASN A 10 -54.25 -15.77 -8.04
N ARG A 11 -53.54 -15.68 -9.18
CA ARG A 11 -53.79 -16.58 -10.33
C ARG A 11 -52.72 -16.50 -11.44
N THR A 12 -52.33 -17.68 -11.87
CA THR A 12 -51.56 -18.07 -13.05
C THR A 12 -52.34 -17.83 -14.37
N ALA A 13 -51.62 -17.50 -15.45
CA ALA A 13 -52.03 -17.83 -16.82
C ALA A 13 -50.81 -17.90 -17.76
N TYR A 14 -50.63 -19.07 -18.37
CA TYR A 14 -49.77 -19.35 -19.52
C TYR A 14 -50.26 -18.60 -20.76
N HIS A 15 -49.35 -18.14 -21.65
CA HIS A 15 -49.45 -18.40 -23.09
C HIS A 15 -48.13 -18.13 -23.83
N SER A 16 -47.74 -19.17 -24.56
CA SER A 16 -46.64 -19.32 -25.52
C SER A 16 -46.88 -18.52 -26.81
N TRP A 17 -45.86 -17.80 -27.30
CA TRP A 17 -45.69 -17.45 -28.72
C TRP A 17 -44.22 -17.54 -29.11
N SER A 18 -43.88 -18.64 -29.79
CA SER A 18 -42.57 -18.90 -30.40
C SER A 18 -42.55 -18.29 -31.79
N VAL A 19 -41.70 -17.29 -32.03
CA VAL A 19 -41.38 -16.79 -33.38
C VAL A 19 -40.01 -17.34 -33.77
N THR A 20 -40.02 -18.26 -34.73
CA THR A 20 -38.84 -18.85 -35.36
C THR A 20 -38.19 -17.83 -36.30
N ILE A 21 -37.09 -17.22 -35.87
CA ILE A 21 -36.21 -16.45 -36.76
C ILE A 21 -35.22 -17.44 -37.39
N MET A 22 -35.25 -17.55 -38.72
CA MET A 22 -34.27 -18.31 -39.49
C MET A 22 -32.86 -17.76 -39.26
N ALA A 23 -32.01 -18.55 -38.61
CA ALA A 23 -30.60 -18.23 -38.42
C ALA A 23 -29.83 -18.31 -39.75
N THR A 24 -29.37 -17.17 -40.23
CA THR A 24 -28.32 -17.08 -41.26
C THR A 24 -27.07 -17.83 -40.80
N ARG A 25 -26.57 -18.78 -41.61
CA ARG A 25 -25.34 -19.55 -41.35
C ARG A 25 -24.15 -18.61 -41.07
N ARG A 26 -23.59 -18.67 -39.87
CA ARG A 26 -22.34 -17.98 -39.51
C ARG A 26 -21.19 -18.49 -40.40
N PRO A 27 -20.32 -17.61 -40.95
CA PRO A 27 -19.10 -18.03 -41.65
C PRO A 27 -18.15 -18.76 -40.69
N ARG A 28 -17.44 -19.77 -41.18
CA ARG A 28 -16.52 -20.60 -40.38
C ARG A 28 -15.40 -19.74 -39.80
N THR A 29 -15.37 -19.57 -38.48
CA THR A 29 -14.34 -18.78 -37.76
C THR A 29 -13.09 -19.59 -37.40
N SER A 30 -13.04 -20.88 -37.73
CA SER A 30 -11.94 -21.78 -37.39
C SER A 30 -11.50 -22.65 -38.57
N CYS A 31 -10.19 -22.85 -38.74
CA CYS A 31 -9.60 -23.80 -39.69
C CYS A 31 -9.93 -25.26 -39.32
N ASN A 32 -9.91 -26.21 -40.27
CA ASN A 32 -10.20 -27.61 -39.95
C ASN A 32 -9.21 -28.25 -38.97
N PRO A 33 -7.89 -28.02 -39.04
CA PRO A 33 -6.94 -28.60 -38.10
C PRO A 33 -7.19 -28.18 -36.65
N CYS A 34 -7.57 -26.92 -36.41
CA CYS A 34 -7.93 -26.45 -35.07
C CYS A 34 -9.28 -27.00 -34.62
N ARG A 35 -10.26 -27.09 -35.55
CA ARG A 35 -11.58 -27.65 -35.27
C ARG A 35 -11.53 -29.13 -34.91
N LEU A 36 -10.78 -29.94 -35.67
CA LEU A 36 -10.60 -31.36 -35.41
C LEU A 36 -9.83 -31.61 -34.10
N ALA A 37 -8.94 -30.69 -33.73
CA ALA A 37 -8.21 -30.76 -32.47
C ALA A 37 -8.93 -30.10 -31.28
N ARG A 38 -10.14 -29.54 -31.47
CA ARG A 38 -10.93 -28.82 -30.45
C ARG A 38 -10.14 -27.73 -29.72
N ILE A 39 -9.28 -27.01 -30.43
CA ILE A 39 -8.48 -25.89 -29.90
C ILE A 39 -8.89 -24.57 -30.55
N GLY A 40 -8.66 -23.45 -29.85
CA GLY A 40 -8.93 -22.11 -30.37
C GLY A 40 -8.24 -21.84 -31.70
N CYS A 41 -8.88 -21.06 -32.57
CA CYS A 41 -8.35 -20.72 -33.88
C CYS A 41 -8.37 -19.20 -34.08
N ASP A 42 -7.19 -18.62 -34.29
CA ASP A 42 -6.98 -17.20 -34.55
C ASP A 42 -6.93 -16.87 -36.05
N ALA A 43 -7.32 -17.81 -36.91
CA ALA A 43 -7.26 -17.65 -38.37
C ALA A 43 -8.11 -16.47 -38.88
N ALA A 44 -9.17 -16.08 -38.17
CA ALA A 44 -9.99 -14.93 -38.51
C ALA A 44 -9.30 -13.58 -38.26
N LEU A 45 -8.35 -13.55 -37.31
CA LEU A 45 -7.59 -12.34 -36.91
C LEU A 45 -6.33 -12.15 -37.77
N GLN A 46 -5.85 -13.22 -38.41
CA GLN A 46 -4.57 -13.24 -39.12
C GLN A 46 -4.70 -13.25 -40.65
N ARG A 47 -5.83 -12.84 -41.26
CA ARG A 47 -5.94 -12.85 -42.73
C ARG A 47 -4.84 -11.97 -43.37
N PRO A 48 -3.97 -12.49 -44.27
CA PRO A 48 -4.04 -13.76 -45.02
C PRO A 48 -3.06 -14.88 -44.56
N SER A 49 -2.45 -14.80 -43.39
CA SER A 49 -1.48 -15.77 -42.86
C SER A 49 -2.09 -16.99 -42.17
N ARG A 50 -1.26 -18.04 -41.97
CA ARG A 50 -1.63 -19.27 -41.25
C ARG A 50 -1.87 -18.96 -39.77
N CYS A 51 -2.87 -19.59 -39.15
CA CYS A 51 -3.15 -19.37 -37.73
C CYS A 51 -2.01 -19.87 -36.82
N SER A 52 -1.81 -19.22 -35.67
CA SER A 52 -0.69 -19.47 -34.77
C SER A 52 -0.62 -20.92 -34.30
N ASN A 53 -1.79 -21.55 -34.09
CA ASN A 53 -1.88 -22.95 -33.69
C ASN A 53 -1.54 -23.94 -34.81
N CYS A 54 -1.79 -23.60 -36.07
CA CYS A 54 -1.32 -24.40 -37.20
C CYS A 54 0.19 -24.26 -37.40
N ILE A 55 0.75 -23.05 -37.23
CA ILE A 55 2.19 -22.79 -37.30
C ILE A 55 2.93 -23.59 -36.23
N ARG A 56 2.50 -23.48 -34.96
CA ARG A 56 3.14 -24.15 -33.82
C ARG A 56 3.09 -25.68 -33.92
N ARG A 57 2.08 -26.23 -34.61
CA ARG A 57 1.88 -27.67 -34.78
C ARG A 57 2.41 -28.20 -36.11
N GLY A 58 3.01 -27.36 -36.96
CA GLY A 58 3.45 -27.75 -38.30
C GLY A 58 2.32 -28.28 -39.20
N ARG A 59 1.07 -27.87 -38.97
CA ARG A 59 -0.11 -28.30 -39.75
C ARG A 59 -0.47 -27.25 -40.80
N LEU A 60 -0.87 -27.68 -41.99
CA LEU A 60 -1.36 -26.78 -43.04
C LEU A 60 -2.69 -26.14 -42.62
N CYS A 61 -2.73 -24.80 -42.58
CA CYS A 61 -3.93 -24.04 -42.26
C CYS A 61 -4.75 -23.83 -43.53
N ASP A 62 -6.01 -24.27 -43.51
CA ASP A 62 -6.93 -24.29 -44.65
C ASP A 62 -7.86 -23.07 -44.73
N VAL A 63 -7.47 -21.95 -44.09
CA VAL A 63 -8.16 -20.65 -44.23
C VAL A 63 -7.59 -19.85 -45.41
N ALA A 64 -6.40 -20.20 -45.90
CA ALA A 64 -5.76 -19.55 -47.05
C ALA A 64 -6.31 -19.97 -48.43
N SER A 65 -7.25 -20.92 -48.50
CA SER A 65 -7.76 -21.47 -49.77
C SER A 65 -9.18 -21.04 -50.15
N GLN A 66 -9.72 -19.97 -49.54
CA GLN A 66 -11.06 -19.45 -49.88
C GLN A 66 -11.09 -18.06 -50.53
N SER A 67 -9.94 -17.45 -50.83
CA SER A 67 -9.88 -16.16 -51.55
C SER A 67 -9.46 -16.25 -53.02
N GLU A 68 -9.20 -17.44 -53.57
CA GLU A 68 -8.85 -17.62 -54.98
C GLU A 68 -9.58 -18.84 -55.56
N SER A 69 -10.85 -18.67 -55.96
CA SER A 69 -11.54 -19.62 -56.85
C SER A 69 -12.73 -18.95 -57.57
N ILE A 70 -12.43 -17.96 -58.41
CA ILE A 70 -13.23 -17.66 -59.60
C ILE A 70 -12.25 -17.50 -60.76
N ALA A 71 -11.82 -18.62 -61.36
CA ALA A 71 -11.53 -18.79 -62.79
C ALA A 71 -10.71 -20.07 -63.07
N SER A 72 -11.18 -20.84 -64.07
CA SER A 72 -10.47 -21.79 -64.96
C SER A 72 -9.86 -23.10 -64.41
N ASP A 73 -10.62 -24.18 -64.64
CA ASP A 73 -10.35 -25.49 -65.26
C ASP A 73 -8.92 -26.15 -65.26
N PRO A 74 -8.82 -27.51 -65.19
CA PRO A 74 -7.59 -28.22 -64.85
C PRO A 74 -6.82 -28.69 -66.09
N ARG A 75 -5.48 -28.68 -66.02
CA ARG A 75 -4.60 -29.65 -66.68
C ARG A 75 -3.15 -29.48 -66.23
N ASN A 76 -2.50 -30.63 -66.08
CA ASN A 76 -1.07 -30.90 -66.08
C ASN A 76 -0.24 -30.94 -64.78
N ARG A 77 0.15 -32.19 -64.49
CA ARG A 77 1.29 -32.69 -63.72
C ARG A 77 2.59 -31.91 -64.00
N GLN A 78 3.44 -31.73 -62.98
CA GLN A 78 4.63 -32.57 -62.73
C GLN A 78 5.43 -32.11 -61.51
N SER A 79 5.97 -33.12 -60.85
CA SER A 79 7.03 -33.16 -59.84
C SER A 79 8.22 -32.23 -60.08
N VAL A 80 8.90 -31.80 -59.02
CA VAL A 80 10.31 -32.15 -58.73
C VAL A 80 10.71 -31.63 -57.34
N GLN A 81 11.67 -32.36 -56.82
CA GLN A 81 12.21 -32.54 -55.48
C GLN A 81 13.42 -31.61 -55.25
N VAL A 82 13.91 -31.55 -54.00
CA VAL A 82 15.32 -31.36 -53.59
C VAL A 82 15.67 -30.13 -52.70
N GLN A 83 16.19 -30.54 -51.55
CA GLN A 83 17.01 -30.02 -50.47
C GLN A 83 17.97 -28.80 -50.65
N ILE A 84 18.02 -28.00 -49.56
CA ILE A 84 19.19 -27.63 -48.71
C ILE A 84 20.49 -27.18 -49.40
N ARG A 85 20.96 -25.93 -49.16
CA ARG A 85 22.18 -25.60 -48.37
C ARG A 85 22.45 -24.09 -48.21
N ALA A 86 23.22 -23.78 -47.17
CA ALA A 86 23.61 -22.49 -46.61
C ALA A 86 24.87 -21.86 -47.23
N GLN A 87 25.29 -20.72 -46.64
CA GLN A 87 26.51 -19.88 -46.79
C GLN A 87 26.34 -18.67 -47.73
N SER A 88 26.94 -17.48 -47.56
CA SER A 88 27.63 -16.74 -46.48
C SER A 88 28.04 -15.37 -47.09
N ASP A 89 28.19 -14.34 -46.25
CA ASP A 89 29.00 -13.11 -46.40
C ASP A 89 28.79 -12.11 -47.56
N PHE A 90 28.68 -10.80 -47.22
CA PHE A 90 29.74 -9.81 -47.44
C PHE A 90 29.36 -8.39 -46.92
N ARG A 91 30.34 -7.72 -46.29
CA ARG A 91 30.35 -6.30 -45.87
C ARG A 91 30.82 -5.39 -47.00
N THR A 92 30.38 -4.12 -47.02
CA THR A 92 31.15 -2.93 -47.46
C THR A 92 30.37 -1.66 -47.04
N ARG A 93 30.79 -0.92 -46.00
CA ARG A 93 31.72 0.24 -45.94
C ARG A 93 31.27 1.51 -46.72
N THR A 94 31.13 2.57 -45.94
CA THR A 94 30.88 4.01 -46.20
C THR A 94 31.97 4.71 -47.02
N PRO A 95 31.75 5.99 -47.43
CA PRO A 95 32.51 7.07 -46.78
C PRO A 95 31.77 8.41 -46.56
N SER A 96 32.42 9.23 -45.74
CA SER A 96 32.11 10.54 -45.14
C SER A 96 32.49 11.77 -45.99
N ASN A 97 31.91 12.94 -45.64
CA ASN A 97 32.45 14.33 -45.62
C ASN A 97 31.25 15.28 -45.33
N GLY A 98 31.24 16.40 -44.58
CA GLY A 98 32.23 17.25 -43.91
C GLY A 98 31.83 18.75 -44.09
N HIS A 99 31.85 19.55 -43.00
CA HIS A 99 31.93 21.04 -42.86
C HIS A 99 30.76 21.92 -42.28
N TYR A 100 31.12 22.54 -41.12
CA TYR A 100 30.70 23.66 -40.22
C TYR A 100 30.06 24.99 -40.77
N PRO A 101 29.72 26.03 -39.95
CA PRO A 101 28.85 26.15 -38.75
C PRO A 101 27.92 27.40 -38.75
N ASP A 102 26.95 27.55 -37.82
CA ASP A 102 26.53 28.87 -37.31
C ASP A 102 25.80 28.81 -35.93
N GLU A 103 25.97 29.87 -35.15
CA GLU A 103 25.57 30.05 -33.75
C GLU A 103 24.15 30.63 -33.57
N ARG A 104 23.45 30.19 -32.49
CA ARG A 104 22.54 30.92 -31.57
C ARG A 104 21.31 30.08 -31.17
N ASP A 105 21.31 29.59 -29.93
CA ASP A 105 20.22 29.74 -28.94
C ASP A 105 20.46 28.80 -27.73
N THR A 106 21.10 29.37 -26.71
CA THR A 106 21.44 28.72 -25.43
C THR A 106 20.30 28.87 -24.41
N THR A 107 19.24 28.06 -24.51
CA THR A 107 18.32 27.81 -23.38
C THR A 107 17.56 26.47 -23.42
N SER A 108 18.13 25.40 -23.99
CA SER A 108 17.45 24.09 -24.07
C SER A 108 18.38 22.85 -23.97
N GLN A 109 19.45 22.92 -23.18
CA GLN A 109 20.32 21.77 -22.93
C GLN A 109 20.50 21.51 -21.42
N LEU A 110 19.52 20.83 -20.83
CA LEU A 110 19.69 20.10 -19.56
C LEU A 110 18.78 18.85 -19.50
N LEU A 111 18.43 18.30 -20.66
CA LEU A 111 17.56 17.13 -20.75
C LEU A 111 17.89 16.26 -21.98
N GLU A 112 19.15 15.88 -22.18
CA GLU A 112 19.50 14.77 -23.10
C GLU A 112 20.98 14.40 -22.99
N THR A 113 21.31 13.51 -22.05
CA THR A 113 22.32 12.43 -22.17
C THR A 113 22.42 11.68 -20.84
N MET A 114 21.44 10.81 -20.59
CA MET A 114 21.63 9.64 -19.75
C MET A 114 21.15 8.44 -20.56
N THR A 115 22.00 7.97 -21.46
CA THR A 115 21.94 6.57 -21.88
C THR A 115 22.14 5.73 -20.61
N PRO A 116 21.15 4.92 -20.19
CA PRO A 116 21.36 4.03 -19.06
C PRO A 116 22.46 3.04 -19.43
N PRO A 117 23.32 2.61 -18.49
CA PRO A 117 24.14 1.44 -18.73
C PRO A 117 23.19 0.25 -18.96
N ASP A 118 23.20 -0.26 -20.19
CA ASP A 118 22.63 -1.55 -20.56
C ASP A 118 23.29 -2.64 -19.70
N PHE A 119 22.61 -3.04 -18.63
CA PHE A 119 22.73 -4.39 -18.10
C PHE A 119 21.68 -5.25 -18.82
N ASP A 120 22.02 -5.62 -20.05
CA ASP A 120 21.48 -6.81 -20.71
C ASP A 120 21.97 -8.04 -19.94
N ASP A 121 21.32 -8.35 -18.83
CA ASP A 121 21.29 -9.71 -18.27
C ASP A 121 20.14 -10.48 -18.94
N PHE A 122 20.23 -10.64 -20.25
CA PHE A 122 19.66 -11.81 -20.90
C PHE A 122 20.58 -13.00 -20.58
N MET A 123 20.41 -13.60 -19.41
CA MET A 123 20.77 -15.01 -19.25
C MET A 123 19.93 -15.79 -20.27
N PRO A 124 20.53 -16.51 -21.24
CA PRO A 124 19.75 -17.33 -22.15
C PRO A 124 19.16 -18.46 -21.33
N LEU A 125 17.86 -18.38 -21.05
CA LEU A 125 17.08 -19.48 -20.52
C LEU A 125 17.27 -20.67 -21.46
N THR A 126 18.00 -21.68 -21.01
CA THR A 126 17.78 -23.03 -21.52
C THR A 126 16.30 -23.34 -21.25
N PRO A 127 15.51 -23.71 -22.27
CA PRO A 127 14.13 -24.08 -22.04
C PRO A 127 14.17 -25.36 -21.21
N ILE A 128 13.97 -25.22 -19.90
CA ILE A 128 13.60 -26.37 -19.08
C ILE A 128 12.30 -26.84 -19.68
N SER A 129 12.38 -27.94 -20.42
CA SER A 129 11.24 -28.73 -20.87
C SER A 129 10.54 -29.29 -19.63
N SER A 130 9.91 -28.42 -18.84
CA SER A 130 8.94 -28.83 -17.85
C SER A 130 7.72 -29.26 -18.64
N GLY A 131 7.34 -30.53 -18.50
CA GLY A 131 6.10 -31.04 -19.10
C GLY A 131 4.89 -30.20 -18.68
N ILE A 132 3.74 -30.47 -19.28
CA ILE A 132 2.45 -29.81 -18.96
C ILE A 132 2.18 -29.82 -17.43
N GLU A 133 2.66 -30.83 -16.73
CA GLU A 133 2.58 -30.98 -15.27
C GLU A 133 3.44 -29.96 -14.48
N GLY A 134 4.65 -29.64 -14.95
CA GLY A 134 5.51 -28.63 -14.31
C GLY A 134 4.94 -27.22 -14.43
N SER A 135 4.38 -26.86 -15.60
CA SER A 135 3.69 -25.59 -15.80
C SER A 135 2.40 -25.46 -14.97
N ALA A 136 1.69 -26.57 -14.71
CA ALA A 136 0.54 -26.57 -13.81
C ALA A 136 0.97 -26.37 -12.34
N CYS A 137 2.05 -27.03 -11.91
CA CYS A 137 2.63 -26.88 -10.58
C CYS A 137 3.11 -25.43 -10.32
N HIS A 138 3.85 -24.84 -11.27
CA HIS A 138 4.35 -23.47 -11.13
C HIS A 138 3.19 -22.46 -11.03
N ARG A 139 2.10 -22.65 -11.80
CA ARG A 139 0.89 -21.81 -11.69
C ARG A 139 0.20 -21.95 -10.34
N LEU A 140 0.14 -23.15 -9.77
CA LEU A 140 -0.42 -23.37 -8.45
C LEU A 140 0.40 -22.65 -7.37
N GLN A 141 1.73 -22.81 -7.39
CA GLN A 141 2.64 -22.12 -6.47
C GLN A 141 2.55 -20.60 -6.60
N ALA A 142 2.46 -20.10 -7.84
CA ALA A 142 2.27 -18.69 -8.13
C ALA A 142 0.96 -18.14 -7.52
N ASN A 143 -0.16 -18.85 -7.70
CA ASN A 143 -1.44 -18.45 -7.10
C ASN A 143 -1.40 -18.49 -5.56
N MET A 144 -0.74 -19.49 -4.97
CA MET A 144 -0.55 -19.57 -3.52
C MET A 144 0.26 -18.40 -2.98
N LEU A 145 1.37 -18.04 -3.64
CA LEU A 145 2.20 -16.90 -3.23
C LEU A 145 1.42 -15.58 -3.35
N ASN A 146 0.68 -15.38 -4.44
CA ASN A 146 -0.24 -14.25 -4.57
C ASN A 146 -1.24 -14.19 -3.40
N ASP A 147 -1.92 -15.30 -3.11
CA ASP A 147 -2.90 -15.37 -2.01
C ASP A 147 -2.27 -15.04 -0.65
N MET A 148 -1.06 -15.52 -0.39
CA MET A 148 -0.34 -15.23 0.85
C MET A 148 0.03 -13.75 0.98
N LEU A 149 0.59 -13.13 -0.08
CA LEU A 149 0.99 -11.72 -0.07
C LEU A 149 -0.21 -10.79 0.11
N TRP A 150 -1.34 -11.10 -0.53
CA TRP A 150 -2.59 -10.36 -0.33
C TRP A 150 -3.15 -10.57 1.08
N SER A 151 -3.14 -11.80 1.61
CA SER A 151 -3.57 -12.08 2.97
C SER A 151 -2.73 -11.31 4.00
N ILE A 152 -1.41 -11.25 3.81
CA ILE A 152 -0.52 -10.43 4.65
C ILE A 152 -0.90 -8.95 4.55
N TYR A 153 -1.10 -8.42 3.34
CA TYR A 153 -1.49 -7.02 3.13
C TYR A 153 -2.79 -6.67 3.86
N PHE A 154 -3.83 -7.49 3.72
CA PHE A 154 -5.08 -7.24 4.43
C PHE A 154 -4.92 -7.32 5.95
N TYR A 155 -4.18 -8.32 6.44
CA TYR A 155 -3.99 -8.53 7.87
C TYR A 155 -3.12 -7.46 8.55
N ILE A 156 -2.08 -6.98 7.87
CA ILE A 156 -1.10 -6.04 8.42
C ILE A 156 -1.45 -4.59 8.07
N PHE A 157 -1.78 -4.28 6.82
CA PHE A 157 -2.06 -2.90 6.40
C PHE A 157 -3.51 -2.52 6.66
N GLU A 158 -4.46 -3.18 6.00
CA GLU A 158 -5.87 -2.79 6.00
C GLU A 158 -6.46 -2.79 7.42
N MET A 159 -6.25 -3.87 8.17
CA MET A 159 -6.78 -4.00 9.54
C MET A 159 -6.14 -3.04 10.54
N ARG A 160 -4.84 -2.74 10.43
CA ARG A 160 -4.17 -1.89 11.42
C ARG A 160 -4.42 -0.41 11.16
N TYR A 161 -4.43 0.00 9.90
CA TYR A 161 -4.86 1.35 9.54
C TYR A 161 -6.35 1.59 9.80
N ALA A 162 -7.20 0.54 9.85
CA ALA A 162 -8.63 0.71 10.14
C ALA A 162 -8.90 1.42 11.48
N ILE A 163 -8.08 1.22 12.51
CA ILE A 163 -8.22 1.96 13.78
C ILE A 163 -7.79 3.41 13.60
N TRP A 164 -6.72 3.68 12.85
CA TRP A 164 -6.26 5.06 12.61
C TRP A 164 -7.17 5.84 11.66
N LEU A 165 -8.00 5.16 10.90
CA LEU A 165 -9.02 5.72 10.02
C LEU A 165 -10.44 5.63 10.59
N GLY A 166 -10.59 5.15 11.83
CA GLY A 166 -11.89 4.93 12.43
C GLY A 166 -12.71 6.21 12.62
N ASP A 167 -14.02 6.03 12.82
CA ASP A 167 -15.01 7.10 12.96
C ASP A 167 -14.65 8.11 14.06
N SER A 168 -13.96 7.66 15.12
CA SER A 168 -13.52 8.52 16.23
C SER A 168 -12.17 9.21 15.98
N CYS A 169 -11.41 8.77 14.96
CA CYS A 169 -10.08 9.28 14.63
C CYS A 169 -10.12 10.32 13.48
N CYS A 170 -10.90 10.08 12.43
CA CYS A 170 -10.92 10.96 11.26
C CYS A 170 -11.76 12.24 11.52
N PRO A 171 -11.20 13.45 11.32
CA PRO A 171 -11.84 14.72 11.72
C PRO A 171 -13.13 15.05 10.97
N TYR A 172 -13.36 14.42 9.82
CA TYR A 172 -14.46 14.74 8.91
C TYR A 172 -15.67 13.81 9.05
N LEU A 173 -15.61 12.83 9.95
CA LEU A 173 -16.65 11.82 10.07
C LEU A 173 -17.76 12.27 11.02
N GLU A 174 -18.99 12.25 10.51
CA GLU A 174 -20.19 12.27 11.34
C GLU A 174 -20.18 11.07 12.29
N MET A 175 -20.68 11.24 13.51
CA MET A 175 -20.62 10.21 14.56
C MET A 175 -21.50 8.97 14.28
N THR A 176 -22.08 8.85 13.08
CA THR A 176 -22.85 7.68 12.65
C THR A 176 -21.91 6.64 12.03
N PRO A 177 -21.79 5.44 12.62
CA PRO A 177 -20.88 4.42 12.13
C PRO A 177 -21.35 3.88 10.77
N LYS A 178 -20.50 3.98 9.75
CA LYS A 178 -20.73 3.36 8.42
C LYS A 178 -19.90 2.08 8.30
N PRO A 179 -20.35 1.08 7.52
CA PRO A 179 -19.54 -0.11 7.25
C PRO A 179 -18.22 0.31 6.60
N ARG A 180 -17.09 -0.03 7.23
CA ARG A 180 -15.76 0.31 6.72
C ARG A 180 -15.45 -0.53 5.49
N ALA A 181 -15.36 0.11 4.32
CA ALA A 181 -14.74 -0.49 3.14
C ALA A 181 -13.23 -0.60 3.34
N ALA A 182 -12.59 -1.61 2.74
CA ALA A 182 -11.13 -1.69 2.68
C ALA A 182 -10.57 -0.47 1.93
N ILE A 183 -9.38 0.01 2.30
CA ILE A 183 -8.70 1.13 1.64
C ILE A 183 -8.48 0.81 0.16
N SER A 184 -8.07 -0.43 -0.15
CA SER A 184 -7.94 -0.93 -1.53
C SER A 184 -9.24 -0.87 -2.33
N ARG A 185 -10.39 -1.18 -1.71
CA ARG A 185 -11.72 -1.02 -2.33
C ARG A 185 -12.04 0.44 -2.56
N LEU A 186 -11.84 1.25 -1.52
CA LEU A 186 -12.12 2.68 -1.49
C LEU A 186 -11.42 3.39 -2.67
N VAL A 187 -10.13 3.15 -2.88
CA VAL A 187 -9.38 3.84 -3.95
C VAL A 187 -9.85 3.46 -5.36
N ILE A 188 -10.38 2.24 -5.56
CA ILE A 188 -10.94 1.81 -6.85
C ILE A 188 -12.29 2.48 -7.10
N GLU A 189 -13.18 2.46 -6.12
CA GLU A 189 -14.50 3.09 -6.20
C GLU A 189 -14.37 4.60 -6.45
N MET A 190 -13.41 5.22 -5.77
CA MET A 190 -13.05 6.62 -5.95
C MET A 190 -12.55 6.93 -7.36
N ASP A 191 -11.63 6.12 -7.90
CA ASP A 191 -11.17 6.27 -9.29
C ASP A 191 -12.32 6.06 -10.30
N ALA A 192 -13.20 5.08 -10.05
CA ALA A 192 -14.36 4.83 -10.90
C ALA A 192 -15.34 6.02 -10.89
N TYR A 193 -15.58 6.62 -9.73
CA TYR A 193 -16.40 7.82 -9.61
C TYR A 193 -15.79 9.02 -10.36
N GLU A 194 -14.48 9.27 -10.21
CA GLU A 194 -13.79 10.34 -10.93
C GLU A 194 -13.92 10.17 -12.45
N ASN A 195 -13.67 8.95 -12.95
CA ASN A 195 -13.76 8.64 -14.38
C ASN A 195 -15.19 8.82 -14.93
N ALA A 196 -16.21 8.47 -14.15
CA ALA A 196 -17.60 8.66 -14.54
C ALA A 196 -17.97 10.15 -14.68
N HIS A 197 -17.36 11.01 -13.87
CA HIS A 197 -17.67 12.45 -13.78
C HIS A 197 -16.63 13.36 -14.46
N GLU A 198 -15.70 12.81 -15.26
CA GLU A 198 -14.80 13.64 -16.08
C GLU A 198 -15.56 14.37 -17.19
N PRO A 199 -15.24 15.64 -17.49
CA PRO A 199 -15.99 16.44 -18.47
C PRO A 199 -15.94 15.89 -19.92
N ASN A 200 -15.00 14.97 -20.21
CA ASN A 200 -14.93 14.25 -21.48
C ASN A 200 -15.86 13.02 -21.56
N SER A 201 -16.47 12.57 -20.46
CA SER A 201 -17.40 11.43 -20.42
C SER A 201 -18.84 11.78 -20.83
N LEU A 202 -19.13 13.07 -21.06
CA LEU A 202 -20.45 13.52 -21.49
C LEU A 202 -20.73 13.13 -22.97
N PRO A 203 -21.88 12.50 -23.27
CA PRO A 203 -22.19 11.92 -24.59
C PRO A 203 -22.42 12.95 -25.72
N TYR A 204 -22.23 14.25 -25.48
CA TYR A 204 -22.61 15.31 -26.41
C TYR A 204 -21.46 15.89 -27.26
N ARG A 205 -20.22 15.42 -27.10
CA ARG A 205 -19.14 15.81 -28.01
C ARG A 205 -19.19 14.90 -29.25
N TYR A 206 -19.59 15.45 -30.40
CA TYR A 206 -19.46 14.81 -31.73
C TYR A 206 -17.97 14.58 -32.05
N GLN A 207 -17.34 13.60 -31.42
CA GLN A 207 -16.04 13.08 -31.81
C GLN A 207 -16.26 11.94 -32.81
N ALA A 208 -15.45 11.89 -33.87
CA ALA A 208 -15.56 10.82 -34.85
C ALA A 208 -15.35 9.44 -34.17
N PRO A 209 -16.08 8.38 -34.59
CA PRO A 209 -16.10 7.08 -33.92
C PRO A 209 -14.71 6.48 -33.63
N HIS A 210 -13.75 6.71 -34.52
CA HIS A 210 -12.38 6.23 -34.38
C HIS A 210 -11.59 6.85 -33.21
N HIS A 211 -11.91 8.08 -32.79
CA HIS A 211 -11.26 8.70 -31.63
C HIS A 211 -11.81 8.15 -30.31
N GLN A 212 -13.11 7.88 -30.24
CA GLN A 212 -13.74 7.31 -29.04
C GLN A 212 -13.25 5.89 -28.72
N GLU A 213 -13.03 5.04 -29.74
CA GLU A 213 -12.49 3.69 -29.54
C GLU A 213 -11.03 3.72 -29.09
N ARG A 214 -10.22 4.63 -29.65
CA ARG A 214 -8.81 4.80 -29.27
C ARG A 214 -8.66 5.33 -27.84
N ASP A 215 -9.49 6.29 -27.44
CA ASP A 215 -9.48 6.85 -26.08
C ASP A 215 -9.92 5.81 -25.04
N LYS A 216 -10.92 4.97 -25.38
CA LYS A 216 -11.32 3.84 -24.53
C LYS A 216 -10.21 2.81 -24.37
N HIS A 217 -9.47 2.50 -25.44
CA HIS A 217 -8.36 1.56 -25.39
C HIS A 217 -7.21 2.10 -24.53
N ASN A 218 -6.82 3.36 -24.73
CA ASN A 218 -5.78 4.02 -23.94
C ASN A 218 -6.17 4.09 -22.44
N ASN A 219 -7.43 4.35 -22.13
CA ASN A 219 -7.92 4.36 -20.75
C ASN A 219 -7.89 2.97 -20.10
N ALA A 220 -8.25 1.92 -20.86
CA ALA A 220 -8.19 0.54 -20.38
C ALA A 220 -6.74 0.10 -20.12
N GLU A 221 -5.82 0.36 -21.05
CA GLU A 221 -4.39 0.11 -20.88
C GLU A 221 -3.83 0.86 -19.68
N SER A 222 -4.18 2.13 -19.54
CA SER A 222 -3.75 2.96 -18.42
C SER A 222 -4.33 2.48 -17.08
N ASN A 223 -5.52 1.90 -17.05
CA ASN A 223 -6.08 1.27 -15.84
C ASN A 223 -5.32 0.00 -15.46
N LEU A 224 -4.98 -0.85 -16.44
CA LEU A 224 -4.17 -2.05 -16.19
C LEU A 224 -2.80 -1.70 -15.62
N LEU A 225 -2.15 -0.64 -16.12
CA LEU A 225 -0.88 -0.16 -15.59
C LEU A 225 -0.99 0.30 -14.13
N LEU A 226 -2.10 0.92 -13.73
CA LEU A 226 -2.33 1.32 -12.34
C LEU A 226 -2.65 0.14 -11.43
N ASP A 227 -3.39 -0.86 -11.93
CA ASP A 227 -3.67 -2.08 -11.19
C ASP A 227 -2.38 -2.89 -10.97
N ASP A 228 -1.49 -2.95 -11.97
CA ASP A 228 -0.16 -3.53 -11.85
C ASP A 228 0.70 -2.75 -10.84
N ALA A 229 0.73 -1.42 -10.93
CA ALA A 229 1.46 -0.57 -9.98
C ALA A 229 1.04 -0.86 -8.54
N LEU A 230 -0.26 -0.89 -8.26
CA LEU A 230 -0.78 -1.17 -6.93
C LEU A 230 -0.52 -2.62 -6.49
N ARG A 231 -0.71 -3.61 -7.38
CA ARG A 231 -0.43 -5.02 -7.08
C ARG A 231 1.03 -5.26 -6.69
N TYR A 232 1.97 -4.75 -7.48
CA TYR A 232 3.39 -4.93 -7.15
C TYR A 232 3.82 -4.12 -5.93
N ALA A 233 3.22 -2.95 -5.67
CA ALA A 233 3.44 -2.22 -4.42
C ALA A 233 2.97 -3.03 -3.20
N ILE A 234 1.81 -3.69 -3.29
CA ILE A 234 1.31 -4.63 -2.27
C ILE A 234 2.29 -5.78 -2.06
N TYR A 235 2.83 -6.36 -3.13
CA TYR A 235 3.83 -7.43 -3.00
C TYR A 235 5.10 -6.95 -2.32
N ALA A 236 5.66 -5.81 -2.74
CA ALA A 236 6.86 -5.24 -2.14
C ALA A 236 6.66 -4.85 -0.67
N TYR A 237 5.45 -4.43 -0.29
CA TYR A 237 5.09 -4.21 1.09
C TYR A 237 5.05 -5.54 1.87
N SER A 238 4.26 -6.51 1.42
CA SER A 238 3.94 -7.74 2.15
C SER A 238 5.09 -8.75 2.25
N ILE A 239 6.01 -8.76 1.28
CA ILE A 239 7.01 -9.83 1.15
C ILE A 239 7.86 -10.03 2.40
N ARG A 240 8.08 -8.97 3.19
CA ARG A 240 8.87 -9.05 4.43
C ARG A 240 8.24 -9.90 5.54
N TRP A 241 6.95 -10.23 5.46
CA TRP A 241 6.27 -11.10 6.44
C TRP A 241 6.04 -12.54 5.91
N LEU A 242 6.60 -12.90 4.76
CA LEU A 242 6.34 -14.22 4.17
C LEU A 242 6.91 -15.36 5.04
N HIS A 243 8.12 -15.17 5.58
CA HIS A 243 8.81 -16.18 6.38
C HIS A 243 8.20 -16.36 7.77
N THR A 244 7.56 -15.34 8.35
CA THR A 244 6.94 -15.43 9.69
C THR A 244 5.73 -16.38 9.71
N ARG A 245 5.12 -16.63 8.54
CA ARG A 245 4.05 -17.63 8.36
C ARG A 245 4.54 -19.02 7.97
N SER A 246 5.78 -19.11 7.48
CA SER A 246 6.45 -20.38 7.22
C SER A 246 7.08 -20.86 8.52
N GLY A 247 6.27 -21.45 9.40
CA GLY A 247 6.76 -22.04 10.66
C GLY A 247 8.01 -22.88 10.42
N HIS A 248 9.00 -22.72 11.31
CA HIS A 248 10.31 -23.40 11.32
C HIS A 248 10.24 -24.80 10.70
N GLY A 249 10.57 -24.90 9.41
CA GLY A 249 10.92 -26.16 8.80
C GLY A 249 12.20 -26.65 9.48
N THR A 250 12.15 -27.86 10.01
CA THR A 250 13.28 -28.65 10.46
C THR A 250 14.27 -28.87 9.29
N SER A 251 14.96 -27.81 8.87
CA SER A 251 16.09 -27.90 7.94
C SER A 251 17.34 -28.08 8.77
N VAL A 252 17.77 -29.34 8.84
CA VAL A 252 19.08 -29.72 9.36
C VAL A 252 20.15 -29.06 8.49
N SER A 253 20.95 -28.17 9.09
CA SER A 253 22.29 -27.76 8.61
C SER A 253 22.44 -27.01 7.28
N SER A 254 21.41 -26.42 6.67
CA SER A 254 21.64 -25.40 5.64
C SER A 254 22.12 -24.10 6.29
N ASN A 255 23.17 -23.45 5.76
CA ASN A 255 23.77 -22.23 6.31
C ASN A 255 22.70 -21.17 6.60
N ILE A 256 22.44 -20.85 7.87
CA ILE A 256 21.47 -19.81 8.29
C ILE A 256 21.72 -18.48 7.55
N LYS A 257 22.99 -18.14 7.32
CA LYS A 257 23.40 -16.95 6.57
C LYS A 257 22.98 -16.98 5.10
N GLU A 258 23.02 -18.15 4.47
CA GLU A 258 22.67 -18.33 3.06
C GLU A 258 21.15 -18.22 2.88
N ASN A 259 20.36 -18.76 3.81
CA ASN A 259 18.90 -18.60 3.82
C ASN A 259 18.49 -17.14 4.05
N GLN A 260 19.12 -16.45 5.01
CA GLN A 260 18.88 -15.02 5.25
C GLN A 260 19.25 -14.14 4.05
N GLN A 261 20.35 -14.47 3.37
CA GLN A 261 20.77 -13.79 2.15
C GLN A 261 19.77 -14.02 1.01
N ASN A 262 19.34 -15.27 0.79
CA ASN A 262 18.35 -15.61 -0.23
C ASN A 262 17.02 -14.86 0.01
N GLU A 263 16.52 -14.84 1.24
CA GLU A 263 15.34 -14.06 1.60
C GLU A 263 15.51 -12.56 1.31
N GLN A 264 16.68 -12.01 1.63
CA GLN A 264 16.98 -10.61 1.33
C GLN A 264 17.01 -10.34 -0.17
N ASP A 265 17.56 -11.26 -0.97
CA ASP A 265 17.62 -11.13 -2.41
C ASP A 265 16.23 -11.20 -3.06
N ILE A 266 15.34 -12.06 -2.55
CA ILE A 266 13.92 -12.09 -2.90
C ILE A 266 13.26 -10.74 -2.60
N ARG A 267 13.40 -10.22 -1.37
CA ARG A 267 12.82 -8.92 -0.98
C ARG A 267 13.32 -7.80 -1.89
N ASN A 268 14.62 -7.77 -2.15
CA ASN A 268 15.25 -6.80 -3.06
C ASN A 268 14.70 -6.91 -4.48
N TYR A 269 14.51 -8.13 -4.98
CA TYR A 269 13.99 -8.39 -6.32
C TYR A 269 12.55 -7.90 -6.47
N VAL A 270 11.66 -8.24 -5.54
CA VAL A 270 10.26 -7.79 -5.55
C VAL A 270 10.18 -6.26 -5.48
N TRP A 271 10.97 -5.63 -4.60
CA TRP A 271 10.99 -4.18 -4.49
C TRP A 271 11.42 -3.50 -5.79
N ARG A 272 12.49 -3.99 -6.45
CA ARG A 272 12.94 -3.46 -7.75
C ARG A 272 11.87 -3.64 -8.84
N ARG A 273 11.15 -4.77 -8.85
CA ARG A 273 10.03 -4.98 -9.78
C ARG A 273 8.89 -4.01 -9.52
N ALA A 274 8.56 -3.75 -8.25
CA ALA A 274 7.53 -2.80 -7.85
C ALA A 274 7.90 -1.37 -8.23
N LYS A 275 9.15 -0.95 -7.96
CA LYS A 275 9.69 0.34 -8.41
C LYS A 275 9.47 0.58 -9.91
N ARG A 276 9.78 -0.42 -10.76
CA ARG A 276 9.52 -0.32 -12.21
C ARG A 276 8.03 -0.25 -12.55
N ALA A 277 7.20 -1.05 -11.87
CA ALA A 277 5.76 -1.08 -12.11
C ALA A 277 5.04 0.22 -11.69
N VAL A 278 5.58 0.94 -10.69
CA VAL A 278 4.99 2.17 -10.14
C VAL A 278 5.32 3.42 -10.97
N MET A 279 6.19 3.33 -11.97
CA MET A 279 6.53 4.48 -12.83
C MET A 279 5.32 5.20 -13.45
N PRO A 280 4.27 4.54 -13.96
CA PRO A 280 3.05 5.21 -14.43
C PRO A 280 2.29 5.94 -13.32
N ALA A 281 2.33 5.42 -12.09
CA ALA A 281 1.68 6.03 -10.94
C ALA A 281 2.36 7.34 -10.50
N LEU A 282 3.63 7.58 -10.86
CA LEU A 282 4.31 8.85 -10.58
C LEU A 282 3.70 10.03 -11.37
N THR A 283 3.18 9.78 -12.56
CA THR A 283 2.72 10.85 -13.47
C THR A 283 1.21 10.93 -13.62
N LYS A 284 0.48 9.86 -13.29
CA LYS A 284 -0.98 9.80 -13.41
C LYS A 284 -1.67 10.01 -12.05
N PRO A 285 -2.34 11.16 -11.81
CA PRO A 285 -3.14 11.37 -10.61
C PRO A 285 -4.34 10.42 -10.55
N SER A 286 -4.35 9.54 -9.55
CA SER A 286 -5.47 8.66 -9.22
C SER A 286 -5.35 8.22 -7.75
N TYR A 287 -6.46 7.78 -7.15
CA TYR A 287 -6.45 7.24 -5.79
C TYR A 287 -5.67 5.92 -5.71
N ARG A 288 -5.71 5.08 -6.76
CA ARG A 288 -4.81 3.90 -6.87
C ARG A 288 -3.34 4.32 -6.92
N SER A 289 -2.99 5.38 -7.66
CA SER A 289 -1.61 5.91 -7.67
C SER A 289 -1.18 6.35 -6.27
N ILE A 290 -2.05 7.06 -5.53
CA ILE A 290 -1.76 7.49 -4.15
C ILE A 290 -1.44 6.28 -3.26
N LEU A 291 -2.28 5.24 -3.28
CA LEU A 291 -2.06 4.05 -2.45
C LEU A 291 -0.81 3.28 -2.87
N ALA A 292 -0.57 3.09 -4.17
CA ALA A 292 0.61 2.39 -4.67
C ALA A 292 1.91 3.09 -4.26
N LEU A 293 1.96 4.43 -4.39
CA LEU A 293 3.09 5.24 -3.95
C LEU A 293 3.26 5.17 -2.43
N LEU A 294 2.17 5.26 -1.67
CA LEU A 294 2.21 5.15 -0.20
C LEU A 294 2.84 3.81 0.22
N LEU A 295 2.33 2.70 -0.29
CA LEU A 295 2.81 1.35 0.04
C LEU A 295 4.28 1.16 -0.31
N LEU A 296 4.71 1.64 -1.47
CA LEU A 296 6.12 1.54 -1.86
C LEU A 296 7.03 2.38 -0.96
N THR A 297 6.54 3.51 -0.45
CA THR A 297 7.30 4.38 0.46
C THR A 297 7.43 3.84 1.89
N ILE A 298 6.59 2.89 2.27
CA ILE A 298 6.66 2.16 3.54
C ILE A 298 7.21 0.73 3.35
N ALA A 299 7.42 0.27 2.12
CA ALA A 299 8.06 -0.99 1.79
C ALA A 299 9.56 -0.95 2.14
N GLU A 300 10.16 -2.12 2.31
CA GLU A 300 11.55 -2.21 2.77
C GLU A 300 12.47 -1.83 1.62
N VAL A 301 13.25 -0.76 1.80
CA VAL A 301 14.17 -0.29 0.78
C VAL A 301 15.46 -1.13 0.83
N PRO A 302 15.90 -1.71 -0.29
CA PRO A 302 17.17 -2.45 -0.35
C PRO A 302 18.35 -1.60 0.12
N ALA A 303 19.22 -2.16 0.97
CA ALA A 303 20.37 -1.46 1.54
C ALA A 303 21.37 -0.95 0.47
N GLN A 304 21.45 -1.61 -0.68
CA GLN A 304 22.35 -1.29 -1.79
C GLN A 304 21.63 -0.55 -2.93
N THR A 305 20.61 0.27 -2.63
CA THR A 305 19.92 1.01 -3.70
C THR A 305 20.74 2.24 -4.13
N ASP A 306 21.00 2.35 -5.44
CA ASP A 306 21.63 3.54 -6.02
C ASP A 306 20.69 4.76 -6.08
N ASP A 307 19.40 4.58 -5.76
CA ASP A 307 18.36 5.59 -5.92
C ASP A 307 17.73 5.95 -4.58
N ILE A 308 18.56 6.55 -3.73
CA ILE A 308 18.20 7.02 -2.39
C ILE A 308 17.06 8.06 -2.45
N GLY A 309 16.92 8.78 -3.57
CA GLY A 309 15.88 9.80 -3.80
C GLY A 309 14.52 9.25 -4.20
N PHE A 310 14.40 7.96 -4.57
CA PHE A 310 13.15 7.44 -5.12
C PHE A 310 11.97 7.51 -4.15
N ALA A 311 12.20 7.22 -2.86
CA ALA A 311 11.15 7.33 -1.83
C ALA A 311 10.66 8.78 -1.68
N GLN A 312 11.56 9.75 -1.79
CA GLN A 312 11.21 11.18 -1.79
C GLN A 312 10.40 11.53 -3.04
N LEU A 313 10.80 11.05 -4.22
CA LEU A 313 10.06 11.23 -5.47
C LEU A 313 8.62 10.68 -5.36
N CYS A 314 8.45 9.48 -4.81
CA CYS A 314 7.14 8.89 -4.56
C CYS A 314 6.28 9.76 -3.63
N ASN A 315 6.86 10.30 -2.55
CA ASN A 315 6.16 11.21 -1.65
C ASN A 315 5.71 12.50 -2.38
N HIS A 316 6.59 13.13 -3.16
CA HIS A 316 6.25 14.33 -3.93
C HIS A 316 5.12 14.08 -4.92
N ALA A 317 5.20 12.98 -5.69
CA ALA A 317 4.17 12.58 -6.64
C ALA A 317 2.82 12.31 -5.93
N LEU A 318 2.85 11.56 -4.82
CA LEU A 318 1.67 11.26 -4.01
C LEU A 318 0.96 12.55 -3.58
N PHE A 319 1.70 13.53 -3.05
CA PHE A 319 1.12 14.79 -2.59
C PHE A 319 0.63 15.67 -3.75
N GLY A 320 1.36 15.68 -4.88
CA GLY A 320 0.91 16.33 -6.11
C GLY A 320 -0.43 15.77 -6.61
N HIS A 321 -0.57 14.44 -6.57
CA HIS A 321 -1.82 13.77 -6.95
C HIS A 321 -2.96 14.10 -6.00
N LEU A 322 -2.71 14.07 -4.69
CA LEU A 322 -3.70 14.42 -3.67
C LEU A 322 -4.22 15.85 -3.86
N ASN A 323 -3.33 16.81 -4.09
CA ASN A 323 -3.68 18.21 -4.36
C ASN A 323 -4.47 18.36 -5.66
N THR A 324 -4.10 17.61 -6.71
CA THR A 324 -4.79 17.63 -8.00
C THR A 324 -6.22 17.08 -7.89
N LEU A 325 -6.40 15.94 -7.22
CA LEU A 325 -7.71 15.29 -7.03
C LEU A 325 -8.62 16.09 -6.08
N ARG A 326 -8.03 16.81 -5.11
CA ARG A 326 -8.78 17.69 -4.20
C ARG A 326 -9.02 19.11 -4.73
N SER A 327 -8.37 19.51 -5.83
CA SER A 327 -8.47 20.88 -6.35
C SER A 327 -9.90 21.25 -6.77
N PRO A 328 -10.51 22.31 -6.18
CA PRO A 328 -11.83 22.78 -6.58
C PRO A 328 -11.86 23.33 -8.02
N VAL A 329 -10.70 23.69 -8.59
CA VAL A 329 -10.59 24.24 -9.95
C VAL A 329 -10.85 23.16 -11.00
N LYS A 330 -10.32 21.94 -10.81
CA LYS A 330 -10.63 20.77 -11.66
C LYS A 330 -12.16 20.61 -11.78
N TRP A 331 -12.86 20.78 -10.67
CA TRP A 331 -14.31 20.60 -10.58
C TRP A 331 -15.11 21.77 -11.14
N ARG A 332 -14.71 23.01 -10.85
CA ARG A 332 -15.37 24.21 -11.39
C ARG A 332 -15.27 24.28 -12.91
N MET A 333 -14.14 23.90 -13.49
CA MET A 333 -13.98 23.83 -14.95
C MET A 333 -14.88 22.76 -15.57
N SER A 334 -15.01 21.58 -14.96
CA SER A 334 -15.94 20.53 -15.42
C SER A 334 -17.40 21.00 -15.40
N GLN A 335 -17.81 21.76 -14.38
CA GLN A 335 -19.15 22.32 -14.27
C GLN A 335 -19.40 23.45 -15.29
N GLN A 336 -18.42 24.32 -15.53
CA GLN A 336 -18.54 25.44 -16.48
C GLN A 336 -18.57 24.99 -17.94
N VAL A 337 -17.78 23.97 -18.32
CA VAL A 337 -17.83 23.38 -19.67
C VAL A 337 -19.19 22.72 -19.93
N SER A 338 -19.78 22.07 -18.91
CA SER A 338 -21.12 21.50 -19.00
C SER A 338 -22.20 22.58 -19.19
N ALA A 339 -22.05 23.75 -18.55
CA ALA A 339 -22.99 24.88 -18.69
C ALA A 339 -22.83 25.64 -20.03
N ALA A 340 -21.62 25.74 -20.57
CA ALA A 340 -21.34 26.41 -21.85
C ALA A 340 -21.78 25.59 -23.09
N SER A 341 -22.13 24.32 -22.91
CA SER A 341 -22.58 23.41 -23.97
C SER A 341 -24.08 23.53 -24.29
N PHE A 342 -24.82 24.38 -23.58
CA PHE A 342 -26.26 24.59 -23.83
C PHE A 342 -26.48 25.67 -24.91
N PRO A 343 -27.22 25.40 -25.99
CA PRO A 343 -27.58 26.42 -26.97
C PRO A 343 -28.44 27.50 -26.30
N GLN A 344 -28.09 28.77 -26.51
CA GLN A 344 -28.73 29.97 -25.94
C GLN A 344 -30.20 30.20 -26.37
N SER A 345 -30.91 29.20 -26.89
CA SER A 345 -32.24 29.34 -27.49
C SER A 345 -33.26 28.35 -26.90
N MET A 346 -33.48 28.36 -25.58
CA MET A 346 -34.59 27.62 -24.96
C MET A 346 -35.53 28.57 -24.19
N PRO A 347 -36.87 28.38 -24.30
CA PRO A 347 -37.86 29.27 -23.71
C PRO A 347 -37.80 29.31 -22.17
N GLU A 348 -38.03 30.49 -21.60
CA GLU A 348 -37.80 30.82 -20.19
C GLU A 348 -38.58 29.99 -19.18
N GLN A 349 -39.60 29.25 -19.60
CA GLN A 349 -40.39 28.36 -18.74
C GLN A 349 -39.64 27.10 -18.26
N TYR A 350 -38.50 26.74 -18.86
CA TYR A 350 -37.67 25.59 -18.42
C TYR A 350 -36.38 25.97 -17.69
N LYS A 351 -36.04 27.26 -17.59
CA LYS A 351 -34.83 27.72 -16.87
C LYS A 351 -34.88 27.40 -15.36
N GLY A 352 -36.07 27.37 -14.76
CA GLY A 352 -36.28 27.10 -13.33
C GLY A 352 -35.92 25.68 -12.88
N ASN A 353 -36.17 24.66 -13.72
CA ASN A 353 -35.87 23.26 -13.36
C ASN A 353 -34.46 22.81 -13.76
N VAL A 354 -33.83 23.48 -14.74
CA VAL A 354 -32.50 23.09 -15.25
C VAL A 354 -31.36 23.72 -14.45
N LEU A 355 -31.53 24.93 -13.91
CA LEU A 355 -30.56 25.53 -12.99
C LEU A 355 -30.44 24.76 -11.66
N GLN A 356 -31.49 24.05 -11.27
CA GLN A 356 -31.49 23.20 -10.08
C GLN A 356 -30.73 21.87 -10.30
N GLY A 357 -30.50 21.46 -11.56
CA GLY A 357 -29.66 20.33 -11.93
C GLY A 357 -28.16 20.66 -12.07
N CYS A 358 -27.79 21.94 -12.16
CA CYS A 358 -26.38 22.38 -12.18
C CYS A 358 -25.74 22.44 -10.80
N THR A 359 -26.54 22.48 -9.73
CA THR A 359 -26.10 22.06 -8.39
C THR A 359 -26.20 20.54 -8.33
N GLN A 360 -25.25 19.81 -8.94
CA GLN A 360 -25.05 18.41 -8.57
C GLN A 360 -24.74 18.40 -7.06
N GLN A 361 -25.74 18.08 -6.24
CA GLN A 361 -25.52 17.64 -4.87
C GLN A 361 -24.65 16.39 -4.99
N TYR A 362 -23.35 16.56 -4.78
CA TYR A 362 -22.43 15.45 -4.65
C TYR A 362 -22.97 14.49 -3.60
N SER A 363 -22.82 13.19 -3.83
CA SER A 363 -23.11 12.22 -2.78
C SER A 363 -22.22 12.55 -1.59
N GLU A 364 -22.83 12.75 -0.41
CA GLU A 364 -22.12 12.93 0.86
C GLU A 364 -21.11 11.79 1.10
N GLU A 365 -21.42 10.59 0.57
CA GLU A 365 -20.55 9.42 0.58
C GLU A 365 -19.25 9.62 -0.21
N HIS A 366 -19.29 10.26 -1.38
CA HIS A 366 -18.07 10.52 -2.18
C HIS A 366 -17.15 11.49 -1.45
N GLN A 367 -17.71 12.57 -0.89
CA GLN A 367 -16.91 13.55 -0.15
C GLN A 367 -16.30 12.91 1.10
N HIS A 368 -17.07 12.10 1.83
CA HIS A 368 -16.60 11.30 2.95
C HIS A 368 -15.41 10.41 2.55
N ASN A 369 -15.54 9.64 1.47
CA ASN A 369 -14.48 8.75 0.98
C ASN A 369 -13.19 9.52 0.60
N ARG A 370 -13.32 10.70 -0.01
CA ARG A 370 -12.18 11.61 -0.28
C ARG A 370 -11.46 12.06 0.98
N ASP A 371 -12.23 12.35 2.03
CA ASP A 371 -11.70 12.82 3.29
C ASP A 371 -11.02 11.71 4.09
N VAL A 372 -11.49 10.46 3.97
CA VAL A 372 -10.80 9.28 4.50
C VAL A 372 -9.44 9.08 3.82
N VAL A 373 -9.34 9.15 2.48
CA VAL A 373 -8.05 9.02 1.79
C VAL A 373 -7.10 10.18 2.15
N PHE A 374 -7.64 11.39 2.28
CA PHE A 374 -6.85 12.53 2.75
C PHE A 374 -6.32 12.31 4.17
N TRP A 375 -7.15 11.83 5.09
CA TRP A 375 -6.74 11.53 6.46
C TRP A 375 -5.68 10.42 6.52
N LEU A 376 -5.81 9.37 5.71
CA LEU A 376 -4.76 8.34 5.55
C LEU A 376 -3.41 8.96 5.20
N CYS A 377 -3.40 9.85 4.20
CA CYS A 377 -2.18 10.54 3.78
C CYS A 377 -1.59 11.40 4.91
N VAL A 378 -2.43 12.12 5.66
CA VAL A 378 -2.01 12.94 6.81
C VAL A 378 -1.40 12.10 7.93
N VAL A 379 -2.05 11.00 8.32
CA VAL A 379 -1.56 10.10 9.37
C VAL A 379 -0.21 9.49 8.98
N SER A 380 -0.09 9.00 7.75
CA SER A 380 1.16 8.40 7.27
C SER A 380 2.28 9.41 7.03
N SER A 381 1.98 10.67 6.74
CA SER A 381 3.02 11.67 6.47
C SER A 381 3.65 12.24 7.73
N CYS A 382 2.87 12.54 8.78
CA CYS A 382 3.34 13.31 9.93
C CYS A 382 4.54 12.69 10.65
N SER A 383 4.55 11.36 10.85
CA SER A 383 5.69 10.67 11.46
C SER A 383 6.91 10.64 10.55
N ARG A 384 6.70 10.46 9.24
CA ARG A 384 7.78 10.35 8.25
C ARG A 384 8.47 11.67 8.00
N THR A 385 7.71 12.76 7.84
CA THR A 385 8.27 14.11 7.70
C THR A 385 9.05 14.49 8.95
N LEU A 386 8.56 14.11 10.13
CA LEU A 386 9.22 14.42 11.40
C LEU A 386 10.54 13.67 11.56
N VAL A 387 10.56 12.36 11.27
CA VAL A 387 11.79 11.54 11.32
C VAL A 387 12.83 12.05 10.32
N GLN A 388 12.39 12.49 9.13
CA GLN A 388 13.26 13.02 8.09
C GLN A 388 13.59 14.51 8.29
N GLN A 389 12.95 15.17 9.26
CA GLN A 389 12.99 16.62 9.50
C GLN A 389 12.73 17.43 8.22
N LEU A 390 11.81 16.97 7.37
CA LEU A 390 11.43 17.64 6.12
C LEU A 390 10.11 18.41 6.30
N PRO A 391 9.92 19.53 5.58
CA PRO A 391 8.67 20.28 5.63
C PRO A 391 7.46 19.45 5.19
N SER A 392 6.34 19.66 5.88
CA SER A 392 5.08 19.00 5.52
C SER A 392 4.52 19.56 4.21
N VAL A 393 4.38 18.70 3.20
CA VAL A 393 3.83 19.07 1.89
C VAL A 393 2.29 18.99 1.86
N ILE A 394 1.66 18.07 2.62
CA ILE A 394 0.19 17.91 2.65
C ILE A 394 -0.45 19.04 3.47
N LEU A 395 0.14 19.32 4.61
CA LEU A 395 -0.34 20.28 5.59
C LEU A 395 0.75 21.32 5.83
N PRO A 396 1.04 22.20 4.85
CA PRO A 396 2.05 23.22 5.03
C PRO A 396 1.58 24.19 6.11
N ALA A 397 2.43 24.40 7.12
CA ALA A 397 2.28 25.44 8.11
C ALA A 397 0.93 25.45 8.87
N ARG A 398 0.51 26.63 9.34
CA ARG A 398 -0.78 26.87 10.02
C ARG A 398 -2.01 26.61 9.15
N SER A 399 -1.87 26.29 7.85
CA SER A 399 -3.02 25.88 7.04
C SER A 399 -3.68 24.60 7.55
N ALA A 400 -2.90 23.78 8.27
CA ALA A 400 -3.37 22.58 8.93
C ALA A 400 -4.42 22.84 10.02
N ASN A 401 -4.35 24.00 10.69
CA ASN A 401 -5.24 24.34 11.80
C ASN A 401 -6.71 24.40 11.35
N HIS A 402 -7.00 25.14 10.29
CA HIS A 402 -8.38 25.30 9.81
C HIS A 402 -8.88 24.09 8.99
N LYS A 403 -7.97 23.29 8.42
CA LYS A 403 -8.32 22.11 7.62
C LYS A 403 -8.61 20.88 8.49
N VAL A 404 -7.82 20.67 9.54
CA VAL A 404 -7.79 19.38 10.27
C VAL A 404 -7.82 19.58 11.78
N TRP A 405 -6.88 20.37 12.32
CA TRP A 405 -6.59 20.33 13.76
C TRP A 405 -7.67 21.00 14.62
N GLN A 406 -8.36 22.02 14.12
CA GLN A 406 -9.50 22.60 14.84
C GLN A 406 -10.61 21.57 15.08
N PHE A 407 -10.91 20.72 14.09
CA PHE A 407 -11.91 19.65 14.24
C PHE A 407 -11.47 18.62 15.27
N ILE A 408 -10.19 18.20 15.23
CA ILE A 408 -9.65 17.29 16.24
C ILE A 408 -9.77 17.89 17.65
N ARG A 409 -9.34 19.14 17.85
CA ARG A 409 -9.47 19.83 19.14
C ARG A 409 -10.91 19.88 19.65
N GLN A 410 -11.87 20.20 18.78
CA GLN A 410 -13.30 20.20 19.14
C GLN A 410 -13.79 18.82 19.55
N ARG A 411 -13.44 17.78 18.79
CA ARG A 411 -13.80 16.39 19.10
C ARG A 411 -13.15 15.90 20.40
N THR A 412 -11.91 16.30 20.69
CA THR A 412 -11.24 15.98 21.96
C THR A 412 -11.97 16.58 23.15
N VAL A 413 -12.51 17.80 23.03
CA VAL A 413 -13.31 18.43 24.11
C VAL A 413 -14.60 17.66 24.35
N ILE A 414 -15.32 17.27 23.29
CA ILE A 414 -16.55 16.47 23.39
C ILE A 414 -16.25 15.09 24.00
N PHE A 415 -15.16 14.47 23.57
CA PHE A 415 -14.69 13.20 24.10
C PHE A 415 -14.36 13.30 25.60
N ASP A 416 -13.56 14.28 26.00
CA ASP A 416 -13.20 14.49 27.41
C ASP A 416 -14.45 14.62 28.28
N GLN A 417 -15.41 15.46 27.85
CA GLN A 417 -16.69 15.63 28.56
C GLN A 417 -17.50 14.33 28.68
N SER A 418 -17.44 13.46 27.67
CA SER A 418 -18.21 12.22 27.61
C SER A 418 -17.58 11.08 28.41
N PHE A 419 -16.24 11.04 28.50
CA PHE A 419 -15.50 9.93 29.12
C PHE A 419 -14.89 10.29 30.48
N LYS A 420 -15.06 11.53 30.95
CA LYS A 420 -14.56 11.99 32.25
C LYS A 420 -15.01 11.14 33.43
N THR A 421 -16.22 10.58 33.37
CA THR A 421 -16.78 9.73 34.43
C THR A 421 -16.07 8.39 34.59
N LEU A 422 -15.30 7.96 33.58
CA LEU A 422 -14.48 6.76 33.68
C LEU A 422 -13.19 7.01 34.47
N GLN A 423 -12.80 8.28 34.68
CA GLN A 423 -11.62 8.62 35.46
C GLN A 423 -11.79 8.17 36.91
N GLY A 424 -10.92 7.26 37.37
CA GLY A 424 -10.95 6.64 38.69
C GLY A 424 -11.68 5.30 38.75
N SER A 425 -12.24 4.80 37.64
CA SER A 425 -12.91 3.51 37.60
C SER A 425 -11.95 2.35 37.83
N GLN A 426 -12.32 1.45 38.73
CA GLN A 426 -11.60 0.19 38.98
C GLN A 426 -12.07 -0.95 38.08
N SER A 427 -13.18 -0.76 37.35
CA SER A 427 -13.68 -1.77 36.42
C SER A 427 -12.81 -1.85 35.17
N PRO A 428 -12.63 -3.06 34.60
CA PRO A 428 -11.94 -3.21 33.33
C PRO A 428 -12.58 -2.41 32.21
N LEU A 429 -11.77 -1.83 31.32
CA LEU A 429 -12.27 -1.05 30.20
C LEU A 429 -12.93 -1.98 29.15
N PRO A 430 -14.19 -1.76 28.78
CA PRO A 430 -14.83 -2.51 27.69
C PRO A 430 -14.05 -2.36 26.37
N GLY A 431 -14.00 -3.42 25.56
CA GLY A 431 -13.15 -3.44 24.36
C GLY A 431 -13.54 -2.43 23.27
N ASP A 432 -14.83 -2.12 23.14
CA ASP A 432 -15.36 -1.06 22.29
C ASP A 432 -14.98 0.34 22.80
N VAL A 433 -15.05 0.55 24.11
CA VAL A 433 -14.60 1.79 24.75
C VAL A 433 -13.09 1.98 24.56
N ALA A 434 -12.29 0.93 24.76
CA ALA A 434 -10.85 0.96 24.53
C ALA A 434 -10.51 1.35 23.08
N GLU A 435 -11.25 0.83 22.10
CA GLU A 435 -11.07 1.20 20.69
C GLU A 435 -11.34 2.69 20.47
N VAL A 436 -12.43 3.24 21.02
CA VAL A 436 -12.75 4.67 20.90
C VAL A 436 -11.69 5.55 21.56
N VAL A 437 -11.21 5.18 22.75
CA VAL A 437 -10.10 5.86 23.44
C VAL A 437 -8.85 5.90 22.56
N LEU A 438 -8.44 4.74 22.04
CA LEU A 438 -7.24 4.61 21.19
C LEU A 438 -7.37 5.39 19.87
N GLN A 439 -8.57 5.44 19.28
CA GLN A 439 -8.84 6.23 18.08
C GLN A 439 -8.67 7.72 18.33
N HIS A 440 -9.31 8.26 19.39
CA HIS A 440 -9.18 9.68 19.75
C HIS A 440 -7.74 10.06 20.11
N ALA A 441 -7.07 9.22 20.92
CA ALA A 441 -5.68 9.45 21.28
C ALA A 441 -4.76 9.40 20.05
N THR A 442 -5.02 8.50 19.10
CA THR A 442 -4.26 8.42 17.84
C THR A 442 -4.40 9.70 17.01
N ALA A 443 -5.59 10.29 16.93
CA ALA A 443 -5.79 11.55 16.22
C ALA A 443 -5.01 12.70 16.89
N CYS A 444 -5.05 12.79 18.22
CA CYS A 444 -4.29 13.79 18.98
C CYS A 444 -2.79 13.58 18.88
N LYS A 445 -2.30 12.33 18.86
CA LYS A 445 -0.90 12.02 18.56
C LYS A 445 -0.51 12.58 17.19
N THR A 446 -1.30 12.34 16.14
CA THR A 446 -0.99 12.86 14.79
C THR A 446 -0.91 14.39 14.78
N MET A 447 -1.81 15.06 15.50
CA MET A 447 -1.77 16.52 15.69
C MET A 447 -0.51 16.98 16.45
N TYR A 448 -0.12 16.27 17.52
CA TYR A 448 1.10 16.54 18.28
C TYR A 448 2.36 16.43 17.39
N LEU A 449 2.47 15.37 16.58
CA LEU A 449 3.56 15.25 15.61
C LEU A 449 3.54 16.39 14.57
N SER A 450 2.36 16.86 14.18
CA SER A 450 2.22 17.99 13.25
C SER A 450 2.70 19.31 13.83
N VAL A 451 2.44 19.61 15.11
CA VAL A 451 2.92 20.87 15.72
C VAL A 451 4.43 20.84 15.96
N ILE A 452 5.02 19.67 16.21
CA ILE A 452 6.50 19.53 16.22
C ILE A 452 7.07 19.78 14.82
N ASN A 453 6.46 19.21 13.76
CA ASN A 453 6.88 19.52 12.39
C ASN A 453 6.82 21.02 12.09
N GLN A 454 5.77 21.72 12.55
CA GLN A 454 5.66 23.18 12.39
C GLN A 454 6.78 23.93 13.11
N LEU A 455 7.14 23.51 14.32
CA LEU A 455 8.29 24.06 15.04
C LEU A 455 9.60 23.82 14.25
N CYS A 456 9.82 22.62 13.72
CA CYS A 456 10.97 22.32 12.85
C CYS A 456 11.00 23.24 11.61
N ASP A 457 9.85 23.49 10.99
CA ASP A 457 9.73 24.39 9.84
C ASP A 457 10.20 25.82 10.19
N SER A 458 9.79 26.32 11.36
CA SER A 458 10.17 27.64 11.85
C SER A 458 11.65 27.72 12.26
N LEU A 459 12.22 26.63 12.80
CA LEU A 459 13.63 26.57 13.23
C LEU A 459 14.60 26.42 12.06
N PHE A 460 14.34 25.49 11.12
CA PHE A 460 15.32 25.08 10.12
C PHE A 460 15.13 25.73 8.75
N TYR A 461 13.91 26.15 8.42
CA TYR A 461 13.58 26.62 7.08
C TYR A 461 13.20 28.11 7.04
N HIS A 462 13.48 28.84 8.12
CA HIS A 462 13.28 30.29 8.25
C HIS A 462 11.90 30.75 7.74
N ASN A 463 10.85 30.03 8.16
CA ASN A 463 9.49 30.43 7.84
C ASN A 463 9.10 31.72 8.59
N VAL A 464 8.04 32.39 8.13
CA VAL A 464 7.62 33.74 8.57
C VAL A 464 7.11 33.78 10.03
N TRP A 465 7.11 32.66 10.76
CA TRP A 465 6.38 32.52 12.02
C TRP A 465 7.28 32.54 13.26
N SER A 466 6.64 32.87 14.38
CA SER A 466 7.27 32.96 15.69
C SER A 466 7.60 31.56 16.22
N VAL A 467 8.90 31.25 16.36
CA VAL A 467 9.39 30.03 17.03
C VAL A 467 8.79 29.89 18.43
N LYS A 468 8.57 31.01 19.12
CA LYS A 468 7.95 31.03 20.44
C LYS A 468 6.49 30.55 20.40
N ASP A 469 5.72 31.01 19.42
CA ASP A 469 4.32 30.61 19.29
C ASP A 469 4.21 29.13 18.92
N ASP A 470 5.09 28.65 18.04
CA ASP A 470 5.11 27.25 17.64
C ASP A 470 5.61 26.33 18.78
N ALA A 471 6.55 26.81 19.61
CA ALA A 471 6.94 26.13 20.85
C ALA A 471 5.77 26.05 21.85
N GLN A 472 4.98 27.12 21.98
CA GLN A 472 3.77 27.12 22.80
C GLN A 472 2.71 26.15 22.26
N ASP A 473 2.52 26.08 20.94
CA ASP A 473 1.60 25.11 20.31
C ASP A 473 1.99 23.66 20.65
N VAL A 474 3.30 23.33 20.66
CA VAL A 474 3.81 22.00 21.05
C VAL A 474 3.44 21.69 22.51
N VAL A 475 3.65 22.64 23.42
CA VAL A 475 3.32 22.52 24.83
C VAL A 475 1.82 22.34 25.05
N ASP A 476 1.01 23.18 24.41
CA ASP A 476 -0.44 23.16 24.58
C ASP A 476 -1.05 21.85 24.09
N GLU A 477 -0.58 21.31 22.95
CA GLU A 477 -1.08 20.04 22.45
C GLU A 477 -0.55 18.82 23.22
N SER A 478 0.69 18.87 23.74
CA SER A 478 1.20 17.86 24.67
C SER A 478 0.37 17.83 25.96
N ARG A 479 0.15 19.00 26.57
CA ARG A 479 -0.65 19.13 27.79
C ARG A 479 -2.08 18.65 27.58
N ARG A 480 -2.71 19.00 26.44
CA ARG A 480 -4.06 18.52 26.08
C ARG A 480 -4.09 16.99 25.99
N PHE A 481 -3.10 16.37 25.36
CA PHE A 481 -3.01 14.93 25.26
C PHE A 481 -2.96 14.27 26.64
N HIS A 482 -2.02 14.71 27.48
CA HIS A 482 -1.83 14.13 28.81
C HIS A 482 -3.04 14.34 29.73
N GLN A 483 -3.65 15.54 29.73
CA GLN A 483 -4.83 15.83 30.54
C GLN A 483 -6.03 14.93 30.21
N VAL A 484 -6.22 14.62 28.93
CA VAL A 484 -7.39 13.86 28.47
C VAL A 484 -7.15 12.35 28.53
N PHE A 485 -5.95 11.90 28.14
CA PHE A 485 -5.72 10.48 27.86
C PHE A 485 -4.88 9.73 28.90
N ASP A 486 -4.07 10.38 29.74
CA ASP A 486 -3.13 9.65 30.62
C ASP A 486 -3.84 8.62 31.50
N HIS A 487 -4.97 9.00 32.11
CA HIS A 487 -5.73 8.08 32.95
C HIS A 487 -6.35 6.92 32.14
N LEU A 488 -6.90 7.21 30.96
CA LEU A 488 -7.54 6.22 30.12
C LEU A 488 -6.52 5.25 29.51
N LEU A 489 -5.34 5.75 29.12
CA LEU A 489 -4.23 4.93 28.64
C LEU A 489 -3.61 4.11 29.76
N PHE A 490 -3.58 4.63 31.00
CA PHE A 490 -3.23 3.83 32.16
C PHE A 490 -4.22 2.68 32.38
N MET A 491 -5.53 2.90 32.21
CA MET A 491 -6.51 1.81 32.26
C MET A 491 -6.25 0.78 31.14
N CYS A 492 -5.95 1.22 29.91
CA CYS A 492 -5.56 0.31 28.82
C CYS A 492 -4.31 -0.52 29.18
N ALA A 493 -3.31 0.08 29.84
CA ALA A 493 -2.11 -0.62 30.27
C ALA A 493 -2.40 -1.64 31.39
N ARG A 494 -3.23 -1.24 32.36
CA ARG A 494 -3.68 -2.09 33.48
C ARG A 494 -4.46 -3.30 32.97
N ASP A 495 -5.38 -3.07 32.04
CA ASP A 495 -6.29 -4.08 31.51
C ASP A 495 -5.76 -4.71 30.21
N TYR A 496 -4.47 -4.55 29.90
CA TYR A 496 -3.89 -4.87 28.61
C TYR A 496 -4.20 -6.29 28.14
N THR A 497 -4.14 -7.28 29.04
CA THR A 497 -4.42 -8.69 28.75
C THR A 497 -5.88 -8.96 28.37
N LEU A 498 -6.81 -8.08 28.78
CA LEU A 498 -8.25 -8.16 28.49
C LEU A 498 -8.64 -7.42 27.21
N LEU A 499 -7.74 -6.58 26.68
CA LEU A 499 -7.96 -5.88 25.42
C LEU A 499 -7.95 -6.88 24.25
N LYS A 500 -8.74 -6.59 23.22
CA LYS A 500 -8.65 -7.29 21.92
C LYS A 500 -7.24 -7.15 21.35
N GLU A 501 -6.76 -8.15 20.61
CA GLU A 501 -5.41 -8.13 20.00
C GLU A 501 -5.15 -6.87 19.17
N GLU A 502 -6.17 -6.37 18.46
CA GLU A 502 -6.07 -5.14 17.68
C GLU A 502 -5.83 -3.91 18.56
N ALA A 503 -6.52 -3.82 19.71
CA ALA A 503 -6.36 -2.73 20.67
C ALA A 503 -5.01 -2.80 21.39
N GLN A 504 -4.53 -4.02 21.70
CA GLN A 504 -3.21 -4.24 22.31
C GLN A 504 -2.09 -3.68 21.43
N LEU A 505 -2.07 -4.05 20.14
CA LEU A 505 -1.08 -3.51 19.21
C LEU A 505 -1.23 -2.00 19.03
N ASN A 506 -2.46 -1.48 18.91
CA ASN A 506 -2.67 -0.04 18.73
C ASN A 506 -2.25 0.78 19.95
N TYR A 507 -2.40 0.24 21.16
CA TYR A 507 -1.83 0.84 22.37
C TYR A 507 -0.31 0.97 22.26
N LEU A 508 0.40 -0.11 21.89
CA LEU A 508 1.84 -0.07 21.67
C LEU A 508 2.23 0.99 20.63
N LEU A 509 1.61 0.96 19.45
CA LEU A 509 1.94 1.89 18.35
C LEU A 509 1.62 3.35 18.72
N LEU A 510 0.56 3.60 19.50
CA LEU A 510 0.22 4.92 19.99
C LEU A 510 1.31 5.47 20.91
N ILE A 511 1.67 4.73 21.96
CA ILE A 511 2.68 5.17 22.94
C ILE A 511 4.04 5.32 22.29
N ALA A 512 4.45 4.35 21.46
CA ALA A 512 5.73 4.38 20.75
C ALA A 512 5.84 5.60 19.81
N HIS A 513 4.84 5.82 18.97
CA HIS A 513 4.88 6.92 17.99
C HIS A 513 4.70 8.30 18.62
N TYR A 514 3.92 8.43 19.70
CA TYR A 514 3.82 9.69 20.45
C TYR A 514 5.19 10.07 21.04
N ASN A 515 5.82 9.13 21.74
CA ASN A 515 7.08 9.37 22.40
C ASN A 515 8.27 9.44 21.43
N LEU A 516 8.18 8.89 20.22
CA LEU A 516 9.12 9.20 19.13
C LEU A 516 9.16 10.70 18.83
N GLY A 517 7.99 11.34 18.76
CA GLY A 517 7.92 12.80 18.57
C GLY A 517 8.62 13.55 19.69
N THR A 518 8.39 13.15 20.93
CA THR A 518 9.05 13.75 22.11
C THR A 518 10.56 13.53 22.11
N LEU A 519 11.06 12.35 21.71
CA LEU A 519 12.50 12.12 21.58
C LEU A 519 13.12 13.00 20.49
N ILE A 520 12.45 13.13 19.34
CA ILE A 520 12.89 14.04 18.27
C ILE A 520 12.93 15.49 18.76
N LEU A 521 11.89 15.93 19.48
CA LEU A 521 11.83 17.26 20.07
C LEU A 521 12.98 17.49 21.06
N ALA A 522 13.26 16.54 21.95
CA ALA A 522 14.36 16.63 22.91
C ALA A 522 15.72 16.78 22.20
N ASP A 523 15.95 16.03 21.12
CA ASP A 523 17.17 16.13 20.32
C ASP A 523 17.30 17.51 19.64
N ILE A 524 16.19 18.05 19.13
CA ILE A 524 16.16 19.41 18.56
C ILE A 524 16.50 20.45 19.63
N VAL A 525 15.83 20.41 20.79
CA VAL A 525 16.01 21.39 21.87
C VAL A 525 17.45 21.39 22.39
N GLU A 526 18.08 20.22 22.48
CA GLU A 526 19.49 20.10 22.88
C GLU A 526 20.45 20.67 21.82
N SER A 527 20.08 20.65 20.53
CA SER A 527 20.88 21.26 19.47
C SER A 527 20.80 22.80 19.40
N LEU A 528 19.87 23.42 20.13
CA LEU A 528 19.67 24.88 20.10
C LEU A 528 20.57 25.57 21.13
N ASP A 529 21.21 26.67 20.73
CA ASP A 529 22.05 27.49 21.63
C ASP A 529 21.26 28.09 22.80
N SER A 530 19.97 28.41 22.57
CA SER A 530 19.04 28.89 23.59
C SER A 530 17.71 28.15 23.45
N SER A 531 17.43 27.23 24.39
CA SER A 531 16.15 26.51 24.41
C SER A 531 14.99 27.44 24.77
N PRO A 532 13.87 27.43 23.99
CA PRO A 532 12.64 28.08 24.40
C PRO A 532 12.22 27.59 25.79
N GLU A 533 11.91 28.51 26.71
CA GLU A 533 11.55 28.15 28.09
C GLU A 533 10.29 27.30 28.15
N GLU A 534 9.38 27.51 27.21
CA GLU A 534 8.13 26.78 27.05
C GLU A 534 8.37 25.27 26.94
N LEU A 535 9.45 24.85 26.27
CA LEU A 535 9.73 23.43 25.98
C LEU A 535 10.36 22.66 27.15
N LYS A 536 10.52 23.29 28.34
CA LYS A 536 11.11 22.66 29.53
C LYS A 536 10.12 21.84 30.36
N GLU A 537 8.96 21.49 29.82
CA GLU A 537 7.97 20.68 30.54
C GLU A 537 8.45 19.24 30.81
N PRO A 538 8.18 18.65 31.99
CA PRO A 538 8.64 17.31 32.33
C PRO A 538 8.16 16.19 31.38
N CYS A 539 6.93 16.28 30.87
CA CYS A 539 6.37 15.31 29.92
C CYS A 539 7.03 15.38 28.53
N LEU A 540 7.73 16.47 28.23
CA LEU A 540 8.53 16.63 27.01
C LEU A 540 9.97 16.14 27.20
N SER A 541 10.33 15.67 28.39
CA SER A 541 11.68 15.20 28.69
C SER A 541 12.00 13.88 28.00
N ARG A 542 13.29 13.73 27.66
CA ARG A 542 13.86 12.48 27.14
C ARG A 542 13.63 11.30 28.07
N LEU A 543 13.81 11.51 29.38
CA LEU A 543 13.61 10.46 30.40
C LEU A 543 12.17 9.94 30.40
N TYR A 544 11.19 10.85 30.38
CA TYR A 544 9.77 10.48 30.34
C TYR A 544 9.46 9.64 29.10
N ALA A 545 9.89 10.10 27.92
CA ALA A 545 9.65 9.41 26.66
C ALA A 545 10.29 8.01 26.63
N CYS A 546 11.54 7.88 27.07
CA CYS A 546 12.22 6.59 27.16
C CYS A 546 11.51 5.63 28.12
N GLN A 547 11.10 6.10 29.30
CA GLN A 547 10.39 5.27 30.27
C GLN A 547 9.05 4.78 29.72
N ALA A 548 8.28 5.66 29.08
CA ALA A 548 7.00 5.29 28.47
C ALA A 548 7.17 4.20 27.40
N ILE A 549 8.18 4.33 26.53
CA ILE A 549 8.50 3.34 25.50
C ILE A 549 8.94 2.01 26.13
N THR A 550 9.93 2.05 27.03
CA THR A 550 10.47 0.84 27.68
C THR A 550 9.40 0.10 28.47
N ASN A 551 8.57 0.79 29.26
CA ASN A 551 7.52 0.17 30.05
C ASN A 551 6.47 -0.49 29.15
N THR A 552 6.09 0.17 28.06
CA THR A 552 5.12 -0.38 27.10
C THR A 552 5.67 -1.59 26.37
N LEU A 553 6.93 -1.55 25.92
CA LEU A 553 7.58 -2.70 25.31
C LEU A 553 7.70 -3.88 26.29
N SER A 554 8.06 -3.61 27.55
CA SER A 554 8.13 -4.63 28.59
C SER A 554 6.76 -5.29 28.81
N LEU A 555 5.69 -4.49 28.89
CA LEU A 555 4.31 -4.99 28.99
C LEU A 555 3.95 -5.90 27.81
N VAL A 556 4.22 -5.46 26.57
CA VAL A 556 3.90 -6.24 25.35
C VAL A 556 4.70 -7.53 25.30
N ILE A 557 6.02 -7.46 25.48
CA ILE A 557 6.92 -8.63 25.42
C ILE A 557 6.53 -9.64 26.49
N ASN A 558 6.25 -9.19 27.72
CA ASN A 558 5.80 -10.09 28.78
C ASN A 558 4.44 -10.71 28.45
N ASN A 559 3.48 -9.93 27.96
CA ASN A 559 2.19 -10.46 27.54
C ASN A 559 2.33 -11.50 26.43
N ASP A 560 3.19 -11.26 25.44
CA ASP A 560 3.45 -12.21 24.36
C ASP A 560 4.06 -13.52 24.87
N ARG A 561 4.92 -13.47 25.91
CA ARG A 561 5.49 -14.68 26.54
C ARG A 561 4.47 -15.57 27.23
N TYR A 562 3.45 -14.96 27.86
CA TYR A 562 2.46 -15.69 28.67
C TYR A 562 1.15 -15.97 27.93
N SER A 563 0.94 -15.39 26.75
CA SER A 563 -0.22 -15.65 25.91
C SER A 563 -0.09 -17.02 25.23
N ASN A 564 -0.53 -18.09 25.90
CA ASN A 564 -0.51 -19.48 25.42
C ASN A 564 -1.54 -19.80 24.30
N GLY A 565 -2.07 -18.80 23.58
CA GLY A 565 -3.22 -18.98 22.70
C GLY A 565 -2.90 -18.77 21.22
N GLY A 566 -2.79 -19.86 20.45
CA GLY A 566 -3.19 -20.00 19.04
C GLY A 566 -2.74 -19.01 17.94
N SER A 567 -2.08 -17.90 18.25
CA SER A 567 -1.73 -16.87 17.25
C SER A 567 -0.53 -17.31 16.44
N THR A 568 -0.66 -17.29 15.11
CA THR A 568 0.39 -17.70 14.15
C THR A 568 1.65 -16.83 14.20
N SER A 569 1.64 -15.67 14.88
CA SER A 569 2.80 -14.80 15.07
C SER A 569 3.29 -14.84 16.51
N LYS A 570 4.60 -15.11 16.68
CA LYS A 570 5.25 -15.26 17.99
C LYS A 570 5.30 -13.97 18.82
N SER A 571 5.11 -12.79 18.20
CA SER A 571 5.05 -11.50 18.89
C SER A 571 4.22 -10.48 18.12
N LYS A 572 3.53 -9.59 18.86
CA LYS A 572 2.77 -8.47 18.31
C LYS A 572 3.64 -7.44 17.60
N LEU A 573 4.93 -7.34 17.94
CA LEU A 573 5.87 -6.46 17.24
C LEU A 573 6.02 -6.82 15.75
N LEU A 574 5.83 -8.10 15.41
CA LEU A 574 5.84 -8.56 14.01
C LEU A 574 4.60 -8.12 13.23
N LEU A 575 3.60 -7.56 13.91
CA LEU A 575 2.34 -7.11 13.32
C LEU A 575 2.30 -5.60 13.05
N ASP A 576 3.40 -4.89 13.29
CA ASP A 576 3.52 -3.46 13.02
C ASP A 576 3.39 -3.17 11.52
N PRO A 577 2.47 -2.29 11.07
CA PRO A 577 2.34 -1.94 9.66
C PRO A 577 3.49 -1.09 9.09
N ALA A 578 4.35 -0.51 9.94
CA ALA A 578 5.52 0.27 9.57
C ALA A 578 6.77 -0.09 10.42
N PRO A 579 7.34 -1.30 10.29
CA PRO A 579 8.43 -1.77 11.14
C PRO A 579 9.65 -0.85 11.19
N ASP A 580 9.97 -0.17 10.09
CA ASP A 580 11.13 0.72 10.01
C ASP A 580 10.94 2.04 10.80
N LEU A 581 9.67 2.40 11.09
CA LEU A 581 9.33 3.48 12.00
C LEU A 581 9.52 3.03 13.46
N MET A 582 9.12 1.81 13.82
CA MET A 582 9.44 1.25 15.14
C MET A 582 10.94 1.05 15.34
N ALA A 583 11.69 0.64 14.32
CA ALA A 583 13.15 0.60 14.38
C ALA A 583 13.75 1.99 14.68
N GLU A 584 13.15 3.07 14.16
CA GLU A 584 13.52 4.44 14.52
C GLU A 584 13.20 4.78 15.98
N VAL A 585 12.02 4.39 16.48
CA VAL A 585 11.65 4.53 17.90
C VAL A 585 12.72 3.89 18.78
N LEU A 586 13.10 2.66 18.46
CA LEU A 586 14.06 1.87 19.25
C LEU A 586 15.47 2.47 19.15
N LEU A 587 15.91 2.92 17.97
CA LEU A 587 17.19 3.61 17.79
C LEU A 587 17.28 4.87 18.65
N ARG A 588 16.28 5.75 18.58
CA ARG A 588 16.26 6.99 19.37
C ARG A 588 16.16 6.71 20.86
N THR A 589 15.42 5.67 21.25
CA THR A 589 15.37 5.24 22.65
C THR A 589 16.74 4.77 23.15
N CYS A 590 17.46 3.96 22.37
CA CYS A 590 18.84 3.56 22.70
C CYS A 590 19.76 4.78 22.85
N ASN A 591 19.76 5.68 21.85
CA ASN A 591 20.59 6.89 21.88
C ASN A 591 20.27 7.77 23.08
N ALA A 592 18.99 7.91 23.41
CA ALA A 592 18.55 8.65 24.57
C ALA A 592 19.01 8.02 25.89
N ILE A 593 18.92 6.70 26.04
CA ILE A 593 19.46 5.98 27.21
C ILE A 593 20.98 6.18 27.32
N PHE A 594 21.70 6.10 26.20
CA PHE A 594 23.14 6.36 26.18
C PHE A 594 23.48 7.81 26.52
N SER A 595 22.70 8.79 26.03
CA SER A 595 22.90 10.20 26.35
C SER A 595 22.69 10.46 27.85
N MET A 596 21.56 10.01 28.40
CA MET A 596 21.23 10.15 29.83
C MET A 596 22.25 9.44 30.74
N LEU A 597 22.77 8.29 30.32
CA LEU A 597 23.85 7.61 31.04
C LEU A 597 25.16 8.42 31.01
N GLY A 598 25.50 9.04 29.88
CA GLY A 598 26.68 9.89 29.73
C GLY A 598 26.59 11.17 30.57
N ALA A 599 25.38 11.72 30.69
CA ALA A 599 25.06 12.87 31.54
C ALA A 599 24.87 12.52 33.03
N ALA A 600 24.98 11.24 33.40
CA ALA A 600 24.72 10.73 34.76
C ALA A 600 23.30 11.01 35.28
N GLU A 601 22.31 11.18 34.39
CA GLU A 601 20.89 11.32 34.74
C GLU A 601 20.25 9.99 35.17
N ILE A 602 20.81 8.87 34.70
CA ILE A 602 20.38 7.51 35.06
C ILE A 602 21.56 6.65 35.49
N LEU A 603 21.30 5.70 36.39
CA LEU A 603 22.29 4.74 36.85
C LEU A 603 22.61 3.69 35.77
N PRO A 604 23.85 3.15 35.72
CA PRO A 604 24.23 2.11 34.76
C PRO A 604 23.30 0.87 34.79
N LEU A 605 22.83 0.48 35.98
CA LEU A 605 21.90 -0.65 36.13
C LEU A 605 20.55 -0.36 35.47
N VAL A 606 20.03 0.86 35.65
CA VAL A 606 18.76 1.29 35.02
C VAL A 606 18.92 1.29 33.51
N ALA A 607 20.03 1.83 32.99
CA ALA A 607 20.34 1.81 31.57
C ALA A 607 20.40 0.37 31.01
N GLN A 608 21.05 -0.57 31.72
CA GLN A 608 21.10 -1.98 31.32
C GLN A 608 19.72 -2.63 31.26
N THR A 609 18.85 -2.38 32.25
CA THR A 609 17.47 -2.90 32.24
C THR A 609 16.68 -2.34 31.06
N MET A 610 16.73 -1.03 30.83
CA MET A 610 16.00 -0.41 29.71
C MET A 610 16.51 -0.91 28.36
N LEU A 611 17.83 -0.99 28.17
CA LEU A 611 18.45 -1.50 26.94
C LEU A 611 18.10 -2.97 26.70
N SER A 612 17.98 -3.81 27.75
CA SER A 612 17.61 -5.22 27.58
C SER A 612 16.20 -5.36 26.99
N VAL A 613 15.25 -4.53 27.42
CA VAL A 613 13.90 -4.51 26.82
C VAL A 613 13.95 -4.04 25.37
N VAL A 614 14.69 -2.97 25.08
CA VAL A 614 14.82 -2.43 23.71
C VAL A 614 15.51 -3.43 22.79
N PHE A 615 16.54 -4.14 23.26
CA PHE A 615 17.27 -5.14 22.47
C PHE A 615 16.42 -6.37 22.18
N ASN A 616 15.60 -6.82 23.14
CA ASN A 616 14.62 -7.88 22.90
C ASN A 616 13.60 -7.45 21.82
N ALA A 617 13.12 -6.21 21.87
CA ALA A 617 12.22 -5.68 20.84
C ALA A 617 12.89 -5.59 19.46
N LEU A 618 14.13 -5.09 19.40
CA LEU A 618 14.93 -5.02 18.17
C LEU A 618 15.20 -6.40 17.58
N HIS A 619 15.50 -7.39 18.42
CA HIS A 619 15.72 -8.77 17.99
C HIS A 619 14.47 -9.35 17.31
N VAL A 620 13.30 -9.21 17.94
CA VAL A 620 12.03 -9.64 17.34
C VAL A 620 11.77 -8.89 16.03
N LEU A 621 11.87 -7.56 16.05
CA LEU A 621 11.58 -6.73 14.89
C LEU A 621 12.55 -6.96 13.71
N SER A 622 13.76 -7.45 13.99
CA SER A 622 14.77 -7.76 12.97
C SER A 622 14.35 -8.88 12.00
N GLU A 623 13.36 -9.70 12.38
CA GLU A 623 12.76 -10.67 11.46
C GLU A 623 12.14 -9.96 10.24
N VAL A 624 11.51 -8.78 10.45
CA VAL A 624 10.75 -8.07 9.40
C VAL A 624 11.33 -6.68 9.06
N SER A 625 12.51 -6.34 9.57
CA SER A 625 13.16 -5.04 9.31
C SER A 625 14.68 -5.15 9.35
N ASN A 626 15.32 -4.92 8.21
CA ASN A 626 16.78 -4.75 8.12
C ASN A 626 17.26 -3.56 8.93
N LYS A 627 16.45 -2.48 9.00
CA LYS A 627 16.79 -1.32 9.83
C LYS A 627 16.88 -1.73 11.31
N ALA A 628 15.96 -2.55 11.81
CA ALA A 628 16.02 -3.06 13.17
C ALA A 628 17.27 -3.94 13.40
N SER A 629 17.63 -4.80 12.44
CA SER A 629 18.87 -5.60 12.49
C SER A 629 20.14 -4.72 12.55
N TYR A 630 20.20 -3.68 11.71
CA TYR A 630 21.28 -2.70 11.74
C TYR A 630 21.37 -1.96 13.07
N VAL A 631 20.22 -1.48 13.59
CA VAL A 631 20.14 -0.76 14.86
C VAL A 631 20.58 -1.67 16.03
N LEU A 632 20.17 -2.94 16.03
CA LEU A 632 20.59 -3.91 17.03
C LEU A 632 22.12 -4.06 17.06
N SER A 633 22.75 -4.21 15.90
CA SER A 633 24.21 -4.29 15.78
C SER A 633 24.89 -3.01 16.25
N LEU A 634 24.42 -1.85 15.79
CA LEU A 634 24.95 -0.54 16.15
C LEU A 634 24.89 -0.29 17.66
N CYS A 635 23.72 -0.47 18.27
CA CYS A 635 23.52 -0.27 19.71
C CYS A 635 24.25 -1.33 20.54
N GLY A 636 24.35 -2.57 20.06
CA GLY A 636 25.12 -3.64 20.70
C GLY A 636 26.61 -3.30 20.80
N ASN A 637 27.19 -2.75 19.73
CA ASN A 637 28.58 -2.28 19.72
C ASN A 637 28.80 -1.12 20.72
N LEU A 638 27.88 -0.14 20.74
CA LEU A 638 27.94 0.99 21.68
C LEU A 638 27.80 0.54 23.14
N SER A 639 26.89 -0.40 23.42
CA SER A 639 26.71 -0.98 24.75
C SER A 639 27.98 -1.69 25.24
N THR A 640 28.60 -2.48 24.36
CA THR A 640 29.86 -3.19 24.65
C THR A 640 31.01 -2.21 24.90
N ALA A 641 31.13 -1.17 24.07
CA ALA A 641 32.14 -0.13 24.24
C ALA A 641 32.00 0.63 25.58
N ARG A 642 30.78 0.71 26.13
CA ARG A 642 30.48 1.33 27.43
C ARG A 642 30.49 0.35 28.60
N GLY A 643 30.88 -0.92 28.38
CA GLY A 643 30.94 -1.94 29.44
C GLY A 643 29.59 -2.34 30.02
N LEU A 644 28.49 -2.11 29.30
CA LEU A 644 27.15 -2.44 29.76
C LEU A 644 26.83 -3.90 29.45
N LYS A 645 26.34 -4.63 30.46
CA LYS A 645 25.86 -6.01 30.33
C LYS A 645 24.37 -6.00 30.02
N VAL A 646 24.01 -6.08 28.74
CA VAL A 646 22.63 -6.17 28.31
C VAL A 646 22.22 -7.63 28.24
N MET A 647 21.11 -7.98 28.90
CA MET A 647 20.61 -9.34 28.96
C MET A 647 19.74 -9.63 27.74
N TYR A 648 19.98 -10.77 27.09
CA TYR A 648 19.11 -11.29 26.03
C TYR A 648 18.33 -12.48 26.60
N ASP A 649 17.01 -12.38 26.64
CA ASP A 649 16.18 -13.45 27.19
C ASP A 649 15.92 -14.58 26.16
N TYR A 650 16.37 -14.44 24.92
CA TYR A 650 16.14 -15.42 23.84
C TYR A 650 17.19 -16.54 23.75
N GLY A 651 18.06 -16.67 24.75
CA GLY A 651 19.01 -17.78 24.87
C GLY A 651 18.46 -18.94 25.71
N SER A 652 18.07 -20.03 25.05
CA SER A 652 18.04 -21.39 25.63
C SER A 652 16.91 -21.76 26.62
N SER A 653 15.64 -21.79 26.17
CA SER A 653 14.66 -22.81 26.63
C SER A 653 13.30 -22.67 25.93
N ALA A 654 13.09 -23.41 24.85
CA ALA A 654 11.77 -23.88 24.44
C ALA A 654 11.98 -25.17 23.63
N SER A 655 12.21 -26.26 24.35
CA SER A 655 12.14 -27.61 23.81
C SER A 655 10.73 -27.88 23.26
N SER A 656 10.69 -28.33 22.01
CA SER A 656 9.73 -29.26 21.40
C SER A 656 8.53 -29.67 22.24
N ASP A 657 7.36 -29.10 21.94
CA ASP A 657 6.11 -29.84 21.73
C ASP A 657 4.99 -28.84 21.40
N ILE A 658 4.81 -28.55 20.11
CA ILE A 658 3.59 -27.93 19.60
C ILE A 658 3.11 -28.83 18.46
N GLN A 659 1.92 -29.41 18.64
CA GLN A 659 1.24 -30.17 17.59
C GLN A 659 0.96 -29.27 16.38
N PRO A 660 1.19 -29.74 15.14
CA PRO A 660 0.96 -28.93 13.94
C PRO A 660 -0.55 -28.78 13.72
N ALA A 661 -1.07 -27.58 13.95
CA ALA A 661 -2.38 -27.19 13.45
C ALA A 661 -2.21 -26.86 11.95
N HIS A 662 -2.62 -27.80 11.10
CA HIS A 662 -2.65 -27.74 9.64
C HIS A 662 -1.30 -27.40 8.98
N ASP A 663 -0.51 -28.45 8.75
CA ASP A 663 0.62 -28.47 7.83
C ASP A 663 0.23 -27.89 6.46
N PHE A 664 0.73 -26.69 6.15
CA PHE A 664 1.00 -26.27 4.79
C PHE A 664 2.51 -26.35 4.58
N VAL A 665 2.93 -27.35 3.83
CA VAL A 665 4.32 -27.50 3.37
C VAL A 665 4.62 -26.40 2.36
N ALA A 666 5.00 -25.23 2.87
CA ALA A 666 5.72 -24.20 2.12
C ALA A 666 7.22 -24.25 2.49
N SER A 667 7.77 -25.47 2.68
CA SER A 667 9.22 -25.69 2.71
C SER A 667 9.77 -25.74 1.28
N ASN A 668 9.47 -24.73 0.47
CA ASN A 668 10.12 -24.59 -0.83
C ASN A 668 11.05 -23.39 -0.76
N ASP A 669 12.34 -23.66 -0.96
CA ASP A 669 13.33 -22.66 -1.38
C ASP A 669 12.74 -21.85 -2.52
N TYR A 670 12.27 -20.64 -2.22
CA TYR A 670 11.91 -19.69 -3.24
C TYR A 670 13.21 -19.25 -3.91
N SER A 671 13.55 -19.83 -5.06
CA SER A 671 14.59 -19.26 -5.92
C SER A 671 14.08 -17.97 -6.56
N ILE A 672 14.99 -17.03 -6.85
CA ILE A 672 14.71 -15.84 -7.66
C ILE A 672 14.07 -16.22 -9.01
N ASP A 673 14.43 -17.38 -9.58
CA ASP A 673 13.85 -17.85 -10.84
C ASP A 673 12.36 -18.19 -10.71
N ILE A 674 11.97 -18.85 -9.61
CA ILE A 674 10.56 -19.17 -9.31
C ILE A 674 9.78 -17.88 -9.09
N LEU A 675 10.39 -16.90 -8.43
CA LEU A 675 9.81 -15.60 -8.20
C LEU A 675 9.66 -14.80 -9.50
N HIS A 676 10.63 -14.87 -10.40
CA HIS A 676 10.54 -14.27 -11.73
C HIS A 676 9.37 -14.86 -12.52
N ASP A 677 9.29 -16.20 -12.58
CA ASP A 677 8.19 -16.93 -13.20
C ASP A 677 6.85 -16.54 -12.58
N PHE A 678 6.77 -16.44 -11.25
CA PHE A 678 5.59 -15.96 -10.54
C PHE A 678 5.17 -14.56 -10.98
N LEU A 679 6.07 -13.58 -10.92
CA LEU A 679 5.74 -12.19 -11.26
C LEU A 679 5.35 -12.05 -12.74
N HIS A 680 5.96 -12.84 -13.62
CA HIS A 680 5.60 -12.92 -15.04
C HIS A 680 4.23 -13.58 -15.26
N LEU A 681 3.94 -14.69 -14.56
CA LEU A 681 2.63 -15.35 -14.59
C LEU A 681 1.52 -14.43 -14.08
N MET A 682 1.75 -13.66 -13.02
CA MET A 682 0.77 -12.70 -12.50
C MET A 682 0.49 -11.58 -13.52
N GLN A 683 1.51 -11.10 -14.23
CA GLN A 683 1.33 -10.12 -15.29
C GLN A 683 0.50 -10.68 -16.45
N ILE A 684 0.75 -11.92 -16.87
CA ILE A 684 -0.05 -12.60 -17.90
C ILE A 684 -1.49 -12.77 -17.42
N GLN A 685 -1.71 -13.26 -16.20
CA GLN A 685 -3.06 -13.47 -15.66
C GLN A 685 -3.86 -12.15 -15.61
N ALA A 686 -3.24 -11.06 -15.17
CA ALA A 686 -3.86 -9.75 -15.13
C ALA A 686 -4.27 -9.23 -16.51
N SER A 687 -3.45 -9.50 -17.54
CA SER A 687 -3.79 -9.15 -18.92
C SER A 687 -4.95 -9.96 -19.51
N LEU A 688 -5.16 -11.19 -19.00
CA LEU A 688 -6.21 -12.11 -19.47
C LEU A 688 -7.52 -11.92 -18.72
N ASP A 689 -7.46 -11.60 -17.42
CA ASP A 689 -8.62 -11.37 -16.55
C ASP A 689 -8.40 -10.11 -15.70
N PRO A 690 -8.81 -8.94 -16.20
CA PRO A 690 -8.74 -7.68 -15.44
C PRO A 690 -9.55 -7.72 -14.13
N SER A 691 -10.55 -8.60 -14.02
CA SER A 691 -11.40 -8.70 -12.81
C SER A 691 -10.72 -9.44 -11.66
N GLN A 692 -9.57 -10.10 -11.92
CA GLN A 692 -8.79 -10.81 -10.92
C GLN A 692 -8.41 -9.90 -9.74
N PHE A 693 -8.06 -8.64 -10.01
CA PHE A 693 -7.67 -7.68 -8.99
C PHE A 693 -8.82 -7.39 -8.02
N GLU A 694 -10.02 -7.10 -8.53
CA GLU A 694 -11.22 -6.92 -7.69
C GLU A 694 -11.64 -8.20 -6.96
N SER A 695 -11.42 -9.37 -7.58
CA SER A 695 -11.68 -10.67 -6.96
C SER A 695 -10.79 -10.88 -5.73
N MET A 696 -9.51 -10.50 -5.79
CA MET A 696 -8.60 -10.55 -4.65
C MET A 696 -9.06 -9.66 -3.50
N ILE A 697 -9.55 -8.46 -3.82
CA ILE A 697 -10.09 -7.54 -2.80
C ILE A 697 -11.34 -8.13 -2.15
N ARG A 698 -12.28 -8.65 -2.94
CA ARG A 698 -13.48 -9.35 -2.42
C ARG A 698 -13.12 -10.54 -1.52
N LYS A 699 -12.14 -11.34 -1.94
CA LYS A 699 -11.65 -12.48 -1.17
C LYS A 699 -11.08 -12.03 0.17
N GLY A 700 -10.27 -10.98 0.19
CA GLY A 700 -9.78 -10.36 1.42
C GLY A 700 -10.94 -9.95 2.34
N GLU A 701 -11.85 -9.13 1.84
CA GLU A 701 -13.03 -8.65 2.58
C GLU A 701 -13.87 -9.80 3.19
N SER A 702 -14.15 -10.85 2.41
CA SER A 702 -14.96 -11.99 2.85
C SER A 702 -14.29 -12.87 3.91
N THR A 703 -12.97 -13.05 3.82
CA THR A 703 -12.18 -13.80 4.81
C THR A 703 -12.20 -13.09 6.17
N HIS A 704 -12.40 -11.76 6.15
CA HIS A 704 -12.44 -10.92 7.35
C HIS A 704 -13.83 -10.72 7.93
N MET A 705 -14.90 -10.69 7.13
CA MET A 705 -16.26 -10.64 7.67
C MET A 705 -16.60 -11.89 8.52
N HIS A 706 -16.12 -13.07 8.11
CA HIS A 706 -16.31 -14.31 8.89
C HIS A 706 -15.47 -14.39 10.19
N ALA A 707 -14.40 -13.59 10.32
CA ALA A 707 -13.64 -13.52 11.57
C ALA A 707 -14.33 -12.67 12.65
N LYS A 708 -15.22 -11.75 12.27
CA LYS A 708 -16.03 -10.96 13.21
C LYS A 708 -17.26 -11.71 13.77
N ASP A 709 -17.75 -12.71 13.03
CA ASP A 709 -18.98 -13.45 13.36
C ASP A 709 -18.74 -14.82 14.03
N ASN A 710 -17.49 -15.18 14.32
CA ASN A 710 -17.17 -16.37 15.11
C ASN A 710 -16.81 -15.97 16.55
N PRO A 711 -17.78 -15.97 17.50
CA PRO A 711 -17.44 -16.06 18.91
C PRO A 711 -16.99 -17.50 19.13
N VAL A 712 -15.70 -17.79 18.98
CA VAL A 712 -15.19 -19.12 19.33
C VAL A 712 -15.20 -19.24 20.85
N MET A 713 -15.82 -20.34 21.29
CA MET A 713 -15.78 -20.92 22.64
C MET A 713 -14.43 -20.84 23.34
#